data_AF-B6BJ48-F1
#
_entry.id   AF-B6BJ48-F1
#
_cell.length_a   1.000
_cell.length_b   1.000
_cell.length_c   1.000
_cell.angle_alpha   90.00
_cell.angle_beta   90.00
_cell.angle_gamma   90.00
#
_symmetry.space_group_name_H-M   'P 1'
#
loop_
_entity.id
_entity.type
_entity.pdbx_description
1 polymer ?
#
loop_
_entity_poly.entity_id
_entity_poly.type
_entity_poly.pdbx_seq_one_letter_code
_entity_poly.pdbx_strand_id
1 'polypeptide(L)'
;MKILSVESDKDSIDYKLKKDLLIPCWIYKVPIETSRENKLNFLEETILELTDIDDSLFTDIDRLSSLLGFENKDIIKLVLKRLKQLKLSDRNDDIEKNEVNVYLFYQEAYTGELLPIITKDLNEFSYPENNKKFQEDIYREIAFKQKISSNRKTKAILVDRFNEQASAPTREDIIKSIYLHNQKNYENFSKIDYQNFKIDIVNTNELIYLHAKLYMPKNSNDSIIISNGFTNDYSILFREIYKNQHQNLISYFRSELKQDIELKVNKIDVPFENKIINFPEVLKNIQEIENNKEKLNHTNSKASIIFYKDKIMKSLYDGLEQTFKNYVKNLNDTESLKNKNLLYELALKAGFNLNIKIDKLPIFNVSKQDNLQKFIAKSLFYKKDEIYEVAMKYPNLLYTISNLFSIRNPLKHSGHEETLTNIEISTIENYIKTIYLVISLILRIKEKSNINNIENNDDIYFQNSYIDLEVELSIDILKELPQEVQNNLVYINYYLNELNFEENKYIIVKEIINQLYSSFEYIFKNIVAILCADRRKITCKDEIIEKIGENNLNISLLSVNPINIEEAQKNQKASLGAYFLVYLYYLEDIDAEVINLLQKILVERKHSNPSIEEIEQTSLEYLRKLKIDSFKLIKILMENNL
;
A
#
# COMPACT_ATOMS: atom_id res chain seq x y z
N MET A 1 -18.40 -4.28 26.69
CA MET A 1 -17.06 -4.15 26.09
C MET A 1 -16.35 -2.94 26.67
N LYS A 2 -15.28 -3.14 27.44
CA LYS A 2 -14.43 -2.05 27.96
C LYS A 2 -13.21 -1.92 27.07
N ILE A 3 -12.98 -0.73 26.52
CA ILE A 3 -11.88 -0.47 25.59
C ILE A 3 -10.84 0.40 26.28
N LEU A 4 -9.59 -0.07 26.28
CA LEU A 4 -8.44 0.64 26.81
C LEU A 4 -7.65 1.25 25.66
N SER A 5 -7.51 2.58 25.63
CA SER A 5 -6.75 3.31 24.60
C SER A 5 -5.81 4.31 25.25
N VAL A 6 -4.54 3.93 25.41
CA VAL A 6 -3.53 4.74 26.13
C VAL A 6 -2.56 5.44 25.17
N GLU A 7 -2.34 4.87 23.97
CA GLU A 7 -1.33 5.32 23.02
C GLU A 7 -1.51 6.80 22.59
N SER A 8 -0.42 7.58 22.66
CA SER A 8 -0.37 8.97 22.18
C SER A 8 0.05 9.01 20.70
N ASP A 9 -0.73 9.65 19.83
CA ASP A 9 -0.40 9.81 18.40
C ASP A 9 0.98 10.45 18.18
N LYS A 10 1.98 9.64 17.83
CA LYS A 10 3.22 10.09 17.16
C LYS A 10 3.39 9.29 15.86
N ASP A 11 3.08 9.92 14.73
CA ASP A 11 3.32 9.36 13.40
C ASP A 11 4.83 9.36 13.09
N SER A 12 5.56 8.40 13.67
CA SER A 12 7.01 8.22 13.47
C SER A 12 7.35 7.22 12.36
N ILE A 13 6.38 6.42 11.91
CA ILE A 13 6.55 5.43 10.85
C ILE A 13 6.01 5.99 9.54
N ASP A 14 6.78 5.86 8.46
CA ASP A 14 6.25 6.05 7.11
C ASP A 14 5.55 4.77 6.63
N TYR A 15 4.23 4.83 6.47
CA TYR A 15 3.38 3.67 6.18
C TYR A 15 2.57 3.82 4.89
N LYS A 16 2.30 2.69 4.24
CA LYS A 16 1.32 2.54 3.15
C LYS A 16 -0.10 2.43 3.70
N LEU A 17 -0.27 1.69 4.80
CA LEU A 17 -1.54 1.43 5.44
C LEU A 17 -1.41 1.59 6.95
N LYS A 18 -2.44 2.18 7.58
CA LYS A 18 -2.63 2.23 9.04
C LYS A 18 -4.05 1.76 9.37
N LYS A 19 -4.18 0.82 10.30
CA LYS A 19 -5.46 0.30 10.80
C LYS A 19 -5.45 0.27 12.31
N ASP A 20 -6.53 0.73 12.94
CA ASP A 20 -6.74 0.57 14.37
C ASP A 20 -7.32 -0.84 14.64
N LEU A 21 -6.79 -1.52 15.64
CA LEU A 21 -7.16 -2.88 16.06
C LEU A 21 -7.65 -2.88 17.50
N LEU A 22 -8.58 -3.78 17.81
CA LEU A 22 -8.96 -4.12 19.19
C LEU A 22 -8.53 -5.54 19.49
N ILE A 23 -7.66 -5.67 20.49
CA ILE A 23 -7.11 -6.94 20.92
C ILE A 23 -7.81 -7.33 22.24
N PRO A 24 -8.57 -8.44 22.26
CA PRO A 24 -9.20 -8.92 23.48
C PRO A 24 -8.12 -9.39 24.46
N CYS A 25 -8.14 -8.85 25.69
CA CYS A 25 -7.19 -9.16 26.74
C CYS A 25 -7.89 -9.37 28.08
N TRP A 26 -7.47 -10.39 28.81
CA TRP A 26 -7.85 -10.63 30.21
C TRP A 26 -6.93 -9.84 31.14
N ILE A 27 -7.52 -9.05 32.05
CA ILE A 27 -6.78 -8.37 33.11
C ILE A 27 -6.76 -9.23 34.36
N TYR A 28 -5.58 -9.38 34.95
CA TYR A 28 -5.38 -9.99 36.26
C TYR A 28 -4.83 -8.96 37.25
N LYS A 29 -5.45 -8.91 38.43
CA LYS A 29 -5.01 -8.09 39.56
C LYS A 29 -4.10 -8.92 40.44
N VAL A 30 -2.84 -8.53 40.53
CA VAL A 30 -1.83 -9.26 41.29
C VAL A 30 -1.29 -8.33 42.38
N PRO A 31 -1.66 -8.53 43.65
CA PRO A 31 -0.98 -7.90 44.77
C PRO A 31 0.47 -8.38 44.82
N ILE A 32 1.40 -7.42 44.83
CA ILE A 32 2.82 -7.69 45.01
C ILE A 32 3.27 -6.89 46.23
N GLU A 33 3.78 -7.60 47.22
CA GLU A 33 4.45 -7.00 48.37
C GLU A 33 5.78 -6.39 47.90
N THR A 34 5.90 -5.07 48.00
CA THR A 34 7.15 -4.35 47.78
C THR A 34 7.67 -3.84 49.11
N SER A 35 8.93 -4.13 49.43
CA SER A 35 9.63 -3.43 50.51
C SER A 35 9.66 -1.94 50.17
N ARG A 36 9.35 -1.06 51.14
CA ARG A 36 9.48 0.40 50.94
C ARG A 36 10.83 0.69 50.31
N GLU A 37 10.83 1.49 49.23
CA GLU A 37 12.06 1.91 48.54
C GLU A 37 13.08 2.47 49.54
N ASN A 38 14.06 1.67 49.98
CA ASN A 38 15.26 2.22 50.58
C ASN A 38 16.08 2.81 49.43
N LYS A 39 15.76 4.05 49.03
CA LYS A 39 16.67 4.93 48.28
C LYS A 39 17.85 5.37 49.16
N LEU A 40 18.42 4.44 49.92
CA LEU A 40 19.64 4.64 50.66
C LEU A 40 20.78 4.44 49.67
N ASN A 41 21.69 5.40 49.59
CA ASN A 41 22.92 5.17 48.86
C ASN A 41 23.81 4.18 49.64
N PHE A 42 24.81 3.60 48.97
CA PHE A 42 25.72 2.62 49.56
C PHE A 42 26.29 3.03 50.93
N LEU A 43 26.58 4.33 51.12
CA LEU A 43 27.13 4.83 52.37
C LEU A 43 26.06 4.96 53.47
N GLU A 44 24.83 5.32 53.11
CA GLU A 44 23.68 5.32 54.02
C GLU A 44 23.30 3.89 54.45
N GLU A 45 23.37 2.93 53.52
CA GLU A 45 23.13 1.50 53.77
C GLU A 45 24.22 0.89 54.66
N THR A 46 25.49 1.15 54.35
CA THR A 46 26.62 0.68 55.16
C THR A 46 26.58 1.27 56.58
N ILE A 47 26.23 2.56 56.72
CA ILE A 47 26.09 3.18 58.04
C ILE A 47 24.93 2.55 58.81
N LEU A 48 23.80 2.29 58.15
CA LEU A 48 22.64 1.65 58.77
C LEU A 48 22.98 0.24 59.26
N GLU A 49 23.62 -0.59 58.43
CA GLU A 49 24.04 -1.96 58.82
C GLU A 49 25.03 -1.96 59.98
N LEU A 50 26.00 -1.04 60.00
CA LEU A 50 26.94 -0.91 61.12
C LEU A 50 26.25 -0.49 62.41
N THR A 51 25.28 0.41 62.33
CA THR A 51 24.51 0.86 63.50
C THR A 51 23.51 -0.19 63.98
N ASP A 52 22.97 -1.02 63.08
CA ASP A 52 22.13 -2.17 63.44
C ASP A 52 22.93 -3.25 64.21
N ILE A 53 24.26 -3.32 64.01
CA ILE A 53 25.15 -4.24 64.72
C ILE A 53 25.60 -3.66 66.08
N ASP A 54 25.83 -2.34 66.16
CA ASP A 54 26.22 -1.64 67.39
C ASP A 54 25.52 -0.27 67.46
N ASP A 55 24.40 -0.22 68.19
CA ASP A 55 23.56 0.97 68.35
C ASP A 55 24.32 2.19 68.88
N SER A 56 25.43 1.98 69.62
CA SER A 56 26.25 3.07 70.16
C SER A 56 26.88 3.93 69.05
N LEU A 57 27.10 3.34 67.87
CA LEU A 57 27.65 3.99 66.69
C LEU A 57 26.73 5.07 66.10
N PHE A 58 25.43 5.05 66.43
CA PHE A 58 24.49 6.09 66.02
C PHE A 58 24.71 7.44 66.72
N THR A 59 25.47 7.41 67.82
CA THR A 59 25.85 8.58 68.62
C THR A 59 27.35 8.87 68.60
N ASP A 60 28.18 7.87 68.33
CA ASP A 60 29.64 7.99 68.25
C ASP A 60 30.13 8.21 66.80
N ILE A 61 30.05 9.47 66.37
CA ILE A 61 30.46 9.90 65.02
C ILE A 61 31.96 9.66 64.80
N ASP A 62 32.79 9.73 65.83
CA ASP A 62 34.25 9.63 65.69
C ASP A 62 34.67 8.18 65.43
N ARG A 63 34.04 7.23 66.12
CA ARG A 63 34.24 5.80 65.89
C ARG A 63 33.67 5.37 64.55
N LEU A 64 32.48 5.86 64.17
CA LEU A 64 31.88 5.56 62.87
C LEU A 64 32.72 6.11 61.70
N SER A 65 33.25 7.33 61.85
CA SER A 65 34.14 7.96 60.85
C SER A 65 35.45 7.21 60.67
N SER A 66 36.00 6.69 61.77
CA SER A 66 37.23 5.89 61.74
C SER A 66 37.01 4.52 61.08
N LEU A 67 35.88 3.86 61.36
CA LEU A 67 35.52 2.56 60.76
C LEU A 67 35.29 2.65 59.25
N LEU A 68 34.73 3.77 58.79
CA LEU A 68 34.42 4.01 57.38
C LEU A 68 35.57 4.70 56.61
N GLY A 69 36.65 5.10 57.29
CA GLY A 69 37.81 5.72 56.67
C GLY A 69 37.61 7.17 56.19
N PHE A 70 36.66 7.90 56.78
CA PHE A 70 36.41 9.31 56.45
C PHE A 70 37.17 10.24 57.40
N GLU A 71 37.97 11.16 56.86
CA GLU A 71 38.59 12.25 57.65
C GLU A 71 37.60 13.41 57.90
N ASN A 72 36.66 13.62 56.98
CA ASN A 72 35.63 14.66 57.11
C ASN A 72 34.34 14.09 57.72
N LYS A 73 34.10 14.46 58.99
CA LYS A 73 32.97 14.00 59.81
C LYS A 73 31.62 14.60 59.42
N ASP A 74 31.58 15.61 58.56
CA ASP A 74 30.34 16.33 58.22
C ASP A 74 29.42 15.50 57.32
N ILE A 75 29.97 14.66 56.44
CA ILE A 75 29.21 13.75 55.57
C ILE A 75 28.46 12.71 56.41
N ILE A 76 29.12 12.15 57.42
CA ILE A 76 28.54 11.16 58.34
C ILE A 76 27.42 11.77 59.18
N LYS A 77 27.62 12.99 59.69
CA LYS A 77 26.57 13.73 60.40
C LYS A 77 25.33 13.96 59.53
N LEU A 78 25.54 14.29 58.26
CA LEU A 78 24.47 14.54 57.29
C LEU A 78 23.67 13.27 56.99
N VAL A 79 24.36 12.16 56.83
CA VAL A 79 23.78 10.84 56.61
C VAL A 79 23.02 10.34 57.84
N LEU A 80 23.61 10.39 59.03
CA LEU A 80 22.91 10.04 60.28
C LEU A 80 21.69 10.93 60.53
N LYS A 81 21.78 12.23 60.23
CA LYS A 81 20.63 13.16 60.32
C LYS A 81 19.51 12.76 59.36
N ARG A 82 19.85 12.34 58.14
CA ARG A 82 18.88 11.85 57.15
C ARG A 82 18.26 10.51 57.57
N LEU A 83 19.06 9.56 58.07
CA LEU A 83 18.56 8.29 58.62
C LEU A 83 17.62 8.50 59.82
N LYS A 84 17.93 9.46 60.71
CA LYS A 84 17.04 9.91 61.80
C LYS A 84 15.72 10.50 61.27
N GLN A 85 15.79 11.37 60.25
CA GLN A 85 14.59 11.96 59.62
C GLN A 85 13.68 10.91 58.97
N LEU A 86 14.26 9.84 58.44
CA LEU A 86 13.54 8.70 57.86
C LEU A 86 12.93 7.76 58.91
N LYS A 87 13.11 8.02 60.21
CA LYS A 87 12.62 7.19 61.34
C LYS A 87 13.04 5.72 61.26
N LEU A 88 14.20 5.43 60.68
CA LEU A 88 14.72 4.06 60.56
C LEU A 88 15.34 3.53 61.87
N SER A 89 15.55 4.40 62.86
CA SER A 89 16.18 4.07 64.16
C SER A 89 15.18 3.72 65.26
N ASP A 90 13.88 3.99 65.08
CA ASP A 90 12.84 3.62 66.06
C ASP A 90 12.28 2.24 65.71
N ARG A 91 13.11 1.19 65.80
CA ARG A 91 12.69 -0.22 65.63
C ARG A 91 12.29 -0.85 66.95
N ASN A 92 11.27 -0.30 67.62
CA ASN A 92 10.51 -1.05 68.61
C ASN A 92 9.05 -1.15 68.12
N ASP A 93 8.68 -2.36 67.66
CA ASP A 93 7.31 -2.87 67.51
C ASP A 93 6.38 -2.33 66.41
N ASP A 94 6.89 -1.97 65.23
CA ASP A 94 6.05 -1.90 64.02
C ASP A 94 6.69 -2.76 62.91
N ILE A 95 6.19 -4.00 62.83
CA ILE A 95 6.41 -4.99 61.77
C ILE A 95 6.58 -4.28 60.42
N GLU A 96 7.61 -4.68 59.66
CA GLU A 96 7.80 -4.39 58.23
C GLU A 96 6.47 -4.17 57.52
N LYS A 97 6.05 -2.90 57.39
CA LYS A 97 4.88 -2.57 56.56
C LYS A 97 5.34 -2.65 55.11
N ASN A 98 5.44 -3.87 54.59
CA ASN A 98 5.45 -4.16 53.17
C ASN A 98 4.27 -3.41 52.55
N GLU A 99 4.54 -2.57 51.57
CA GLU A 99 3.47 -1.89 50.85
C GLU A 99 2.95 -2.90 49.81
N VAL A 100 1.72 -3.40 50.03
CA VAL A 100 1.04 -4.25 49.05
C VAL A 100 0.54 -3.35 47.93
N ASN A 101 1.26 -3.37 46.81
CA ASN A 101 0.85 -2.67 45.60
C ASN A 101 0.08 -3.64 44.70
N VAL A 102 -1.10 -3.26 44.19
CA VAL A 102 -1.85 -4.07 43.22
C VAL A 102 -1.42 -3.69 41.81
N TYR A 103 -0.87 -4.66 41.10
CA TYR A 103 -0.45 -4.51 39.71
C TYR A 103 -1.44 -5.19 38.77
N LEU A 104 -1.56 -4.65 37.56
CA LEU A 104 -2.40 -5.19 36.50
C LEU A 104 -1.51 -5.87 35.45
N PHE A 105 -1.85 -7.13 35.16
CA PHE A 105 -1.26 -7.93 34.10
C PHE A 105 -2.27 -8.20 33.01
N TYR A 106 -1.81 -8.32 31.77
CA TYR A 106 -2.65 -8.46 30.58
C TYR A 106 -2.32 -9.74 29.84
N GLN A 107 -3.29 -10.61 29.65
CA GLN A 107 -3.15 -11.83 28.87
C GLN A 107 -3.99 -11.68 27.60
N GLU A 108 -3.38 -11.77 26.42
CA GLU A 108 -4.16 -11.70 25.19
C GLU A 108 -5.00 -12.97 25.00
N ALA A 109 -6.20 -12.86 24.41
CA ALA A 109 -7.18 -13.94 24.41
C ALA A 109 -7.10 -14.89 23.18
N TYR A 110 -6.24 -14.62 22.20
CA TYR A 110 -6.09 -15.46 21.01
C TYR A 110 -5.19 -16.66 21.28
N THR A 111 -4.06 -16.45 21.97
CA THR A 111 -3.11 -17.52 22.35
C THR A 111 -3.05 -17.77 23.86
N GLY A 112 -3.52 -16.85 24.69
CA GLY A 112 -3.42 -16.94 26.15
C GLY A 112 -2.07 -16.49 26.70
N GLU A 113 -1.26 -15.79 25.90
CA GLU A 113 0.06 -15.32 26.33
C GLU A 113 -0.01 -14.00 27.13
N LEU A 114 0.86 -13.88 28.14
CA LEU A 114 0.94 -12.70 28.99
C LEU A 114 1.80 -11.60 28.35
N LEU A 115 1.25 -10.40 28.22
CA LEU A 115 1.97 -9.24 27.68
C LEU A 115 3.09 -8.82 28.65
N PRO A 116 4.27 -8.42 28.14
CA PRO A 116 5.38 -7.93 28.95
C PRO A 116 5.16 -6.46 29.38
N ILE A 117 3.95 -6.15 29.85
CA ILE A 117 3.52 -4.80 30.25
C ILE A 117 2.75 -4.91 31.56
N ILE A 118 3.17 -4.11 32.54
CA ILE A 118 2.60 -4.07 33.87
C ILE A 118 2.21 -2.62 34.15
N THR A 119 1.01 -2.41 34.69
CA THR A 119 0.52 -1.07 35.03
C THR A 119 -0.07 -1.03 36.43
N LYS A 120 -0.18 0.16 37.00
CA LYS A 120 -0.95 0.45 38.21
C LYS A 120 -2.15 1.34 37.85
N ASP A 121 -3.27 1.17 38.54
CA ASP A 121 -4.44 2.06 38.52
C ASP A 121 -4.96 2.50 37.13
N LEU A 122 -5.65 1.60 36.42
CA LEU A 122 -6.41 1.96 35.21
C LEU A 122 -7.87 2.26 35.51
N ASN A 123 -8.26 3.53 35.38
CA ASN A 123 -9.64 3.98 35.61
C ASN A 123 -10.34 4.55 34.37
N GLU A 124 -9.62 4.76 33.26
CA GLU A 124 -10.20 5.37 32.05
C GLU A 124 -10.46 4.32 30.96
N PHE A 125 -11.69 3.78 30.95
CA PHE A 125 -12.18 2.93 29.88
C PHE A 125 -13.15 3.68 28.97
N SER A 126 -13.06 3.40 27.68
CA SER A 126 -14.03 3.81 26.69
C SER A 126 -14.99 2.67 26.34
N TYR A 127 -16.11 3.02 25.72
CA TYR A 127 -17.18 2.08 25.38
C TYR A 127 -17.53 2.21 23.90
N PRO A 128 -17.96 1.11 23.25
CA PRO A 128 -18.37 1.16 21.86
C PRO A 128 -19.63 2.00 21.68
N GLU A 129 -19.60 2.89 20.70
CA GLU A 129 -20.77 3.63 20.23
C GLU A 129 -21.44 2.92 19.04
N ASN A 130 -20.68 2.13 18.29
CA ASN A 130 -21.17 1.34 17.17
C ASN A 130 -20.41 0.03 17.06
N ASN A 131 -21.09 -1.02 16.63
CA ASN A 131 -20.51 -2.33 16.37
C ASN A 131 -21.20 -2.90 15.12
N LYS A 132 -20.43 -3.08 14.05
CA LYS A 132 -20.92 -3.57 12.76
C LYS A 132 -20.07 -4.73 12.27
N LYS A 133 -20.70 -5.64 11.53
CA LYS A 133 -20.00 -6.68 10.78
C LYS A 133 -19.07 -6.04 9.73
N PHE A 134 -17.86 -6.57 9.58
CA PHE A 134 -16.88 -6.14 8.59
C PHE A 134 -16.49 -7.32 7.70
N GLN A 135 -16.86 -7.31 6.42
CA GLN A 135 -16.61 -8.42 5.46
C GLN A 135 -17.23 -9.76 5.90
N GLU A 136 -16.58 -10.48 6.81
CA GLU A 136 -16.98 -11.78 7.36
C GLU A 136 -17.65 -11.66 8.74
N ASP A 137 -18.34 -12.72 9.19
CA ASP A 137 -19.03 -12.72 10.49
C ASP A 137 -18.07 -12.63 11.69
N ILE A 138 -16.83 -13.08 11.51
CA ILE A 138 -15.80 -13.09 12.53
C ILE A 138 -15.10 -11.74 12.72
N TYR A 139 -15.26 -10.78 11.80
CA TYR A 139 -14.63 -9.46 11.94
C TYR A 139 -15.67 -8.39 12.24
N ARG A 140 -15.37 -7.53 13.20
CA ARG A 140 -16.24 -6.45 13.64
C ARG A 140 -15.54 -5.10 13.55
N GLU A 141 -16.18 -4.13 12.91
CA GLU A 141 -15.79 -2.71 12.97
C GLU A 141 -16.48 -2.07 14.16
N ILE A 142 -15.68 -1.56 15.09
CA ILE A 142 -16.14 -0.96 16.33
C ILE A 142 -15.74 0.50 16.36
N ALA A 143 -16.73 1.38 16.51
CA ALA A 143 -16.50 2.81 16.70
C ALA A 143 -16.54 3.17 18.18
N PHE A 144 -15.53 3.88 18.68
CA PHE A 144 -15.45 4.34 20.07
C PHE A 144 -14.69 5.67 20.17
N LYS A 145 -14.74 6.30 21.34
CA LYS A 145 -13.95 7.50 21.65
C LYS A 145 -12.71 7.11 22.42
N GLN A 146 -11.52 7.51 21.95
CA GLN A 146 -10.25 7.17 22.62
C GLN A 146 -10.17 7.63 24.09
N LYS A 147 -10.82 8.75 24.41
CA LYS A 147 -11.04 9.23 25.78
C LYS A 147 -12.51 9.60 25.93
N ILE A 148 -13.08 9.42 27.13
CA ILE A 148 -14.49 9.76 27.42
C ILE A 148 -14.79 11.23 27.06
N SER A 149 -13.84 12.12 27.31
CA SER A 149 -13.92 13.56 27.02
C SER A 149 -13.63 13.94 25.56
N SER A 150 -13.19 13.00 24.72
CA SER A 150 -12.83 13.28 23.33
C SER A 150 -14.07 13.32 22.42
N ASN A 151 -14.08 14.29 21.49
CA ASN A 151 -15.05 14.32 20.39
C ASN A 151 -14.61 13.50 19.17
N ARG A 152 -13.34 13.05 19.14
CA ARG A 152 -12.79 12.26 18.03
C ARG A 152 -13.21 10.80 18.19
N LYS A 153 -13.91 10.29 17.19
CA LYS A 153 -14.26 8.86 17.08
C LYS A 153 -13.15 8.12 16.34
N THR A 154 -12.82 6.94 16.84
CA THR A 154 -11.89 5.99 16.22
C THR A 154 -12.67 4.75 15.83
N LYS A 155 -12.33 4.18 14.67
CA LYS A 155 -12.91 2.94 14.18
C LYS A 155 -11.81 1.89 14.18
N ALA A 156 -12.00 0.83 14.94
CA ALA A 156 -11.04 -0.26 15.05
C ALA A 156 -11.67 -1.59 14.68
N ILE A 157 -10.83 -2.50 14.18
CA ILE A 157 -11.24 -3.84 13.77
C ILE A 157 -10.95 -4.84 14.90
N LEU A 158 -11.94 -5.64 15.25
CA LEU A 158 -11.85 -6.76 16.19
C LEU A 158 -12.01 -8.08 15.43
N VAL A 159 -11.15 -9.06 15.72
CA VAL A 159 -11.37 -10.46 15.34
C VAL A 159 -12.14 -11.13 16.48
N ASP A 160 -13.44 -11.35 16.28
CA ASP A 160 -14.37 -11.90 17.27
C ASP A 160 -14.32 -13.44 17.28
N ARG A 161 -13.11 -13.99 17.38
CA ARG A 161 -12.82 -15.43 17.47
C ARG A 161 -11.62 -15.65 18.37
N PHE A 162 -11.86 -15.73 19.67
CA PHE A 162 -10.85 -15.90 20.71
C PHE A 162 -11.40 -16.77 21.84
N ASN A 163 -10.53 -17.19 22.76
CA ASN A 163 -10.98 -18.01 23.89
C ASN A 163 -11.71 -17.14 24.93
N GLU A 164 -13.02 -17.36 25.05
CA GLU A 164 -13.87 -16.67 26.04
C GLU A 164 -13.64 -17.16 27.48
N GLN A 165 -12.91 -18.27 27.66
CA GLN A 165 -12.55 -18.81 28.98
C GLN A 165 -11.05 -18.71 29.20
N ALA A 166 -10.62 -17.73 29.99
CA ALA A 166 -9.21 -17.53 30.30
C ALA A 166 -8.67 -18.61 31.25
N SER A 167 -7.57 -19.26 30.88
CA SER A 167 -6.73 -19.97 31.84
C SER A 167 -5.91 -18.94 32.62
N ALA A 168 -6.01 -18.97 33.95
CA ALA A 168 -5.23 -18.07 34.80
C ALA A 168 -3.73 -18.26 34.54
N PRO A 169 -2.95 -17.16 34.41
CA PRO A 169 -1.51 -17.24 34.18
C PRO A 169 -0.84 -17.95 35.35
N THR A 170 0.24 -18.68 35.09
CA THR A 170 1.02 -19.32 36.15
C THR A 170 1.92 -18.31 36.85
N ARG A 171 2.45 -18.67 38.03
CA ARG A 171 3.48 -17.86 38.71
C ARG A 171 4.71 -17.64 37.81
N GLU A 172 5.09 -18.64 37.02
CA GLU A 172 6.21 -18.56 36.08
C GLU A 172 5.94 -17.54 34.98
N ASP A 173 4.72 -17.53 34.43
CA ASP A 173 4.31 -16.55 33.41
C ASP A 173 4.38 -15.12 33.96
N ILE A 174 3.90 -14.91 35.19
CA ILE A 174 3.94 -13.60 35.86
C ILE A 174 5.39 -13.15 36.06
N ILE A 175 6.27 -14.01 36.58
CA ILE A 175 7.70 -13.69 36.79
C ILE A 175 8.37 -13.37 35.45
N LYS A 176 8.10 -14.16 34.40
CA LYS A 176 8.62 -13.92 33.05
C LYS A 176 8.16 -12.56 32.51
N SER A 177 6.90 -12.20 32.68
CA SER A 177 6.39 -10.90 32.24
C SER A 177 6.97 -9.73 33.04
N ILE A 178 7.17 -9.88 34.36
CA ILE A 178 7.88 -8.87 35.18
C ILE A 178 9.31 -8.68 34.67
N TYR A 179 10.03 -9.77 34.42
CA TYR A 179 11.38 -9.72 33.90
C TYR A 179 11.45 -8.98 32.55
N LEU A 180 10.60 -9.36 31.59
CA LEU A 180 10.55 -8.74 30.27
C LEU A 180 10.10 -7.28 30.31
N HIS A 181 9.17 -6.93 31.19
CA HIS A 181 8.74 -5.55 31.41
C HIS A 181 9.89 -4.68 31.93
N ASN A 182 10.61 -5.16 32.94
CA ASN A 182 11.72 -4.43 33.57
C ASN A 182 12.91 -4.27 32.63
N GLN A 183 13.24 -5.30 31.84
CA GLN A 183 14.32 -5.24 30.85
C GLN A 183 14.08 -4.13 29.80
N LYS A 184 12.82 -3.87 29.44
CA LYS A 184 12.47 -2.84 28.45
C LYS A 184 12.46 -1.42 29.02
N ASN A 185 12.13 -1.27 30.30
CA ASN A 185 11.90 0.04 30.91
C ASN A 185 13.06 0.57 31.75
N TYR A 186 14.03 -0.28 32.13
CA TYR A 186 15.12 0.11 33.03
C TYR A 186 16.47 -0.50 32.61
N GLU A 187 17.48 0.35 32.40
CA GLU A 187 18.86 -0.09 32.16
C GLU A 187 19.45 -0.72 33.45
N ASN A 188 20.06 -1.91 33.35
CA ASN A 188 20.81 -2.64 34.40
C ASN A 188 20.07 -3.52 35.44
N PHE A 189 18.82 -3.95 35.20
CA PHE A 189 18.02 -4.70 36.21
C PHE A 189 18.19 -6.24 36.30
N SER A 190 19.30 -6.81 35.83
CA SER A 190 19.53 -8.27 35.81
C SER A 190 19.74 -8.94 37.19
N LYS A 191 19.37 -8.31 38.31
CA LYS A 191 19.69 -8.76 39.67
C LYS A 191 18.53 -8.79 40.67
N ILE A 192 17.26 -8.70 40.25
CA ILE A 192 16.15 -8.94 41.19
C ILE A 192 15.92 -10.44 41.32
N ASP A 193 16.12 -10.98 42.51
CA ASP A 193 15.75 -12.35 42.86
C ASP A 193 14.24 -12.43 43.12
N TYR A 194 13.50 -13.01 42.16
CA TYR A 194 12.05 -13.17 42.26
C TYR A 194 11.62 -14.41 43.06
N GLN A 195 12.55 -15.23 43.56
CA GLN A 195 12.23 -16.50 44.24
C GLN A 195 11.39 -16.30 45.50
N ASN A 196 11.58 -15.18 46.21
CA ASN A 196 10.95 -14.88 47.49
C ASN A 196 9.67 -14.03 47.39
N PHE A 197 9.20 -13.67 46.19
CA PHE A 197 7.96 -12.91 46.06
C PHE A 197 6.75 -13.81 46.33
N LYS A 198 5.91 -13.40 47.31
CA LYS A 198 4.55 -13.91 47.45
C LYS A 198 3.70 -13.28 46.36
N ILE A 199 3.34 -14.08 45.36
CA ILE A 199 2.48 -13.69 44.24
C ILE A 199 1.17 -14.45 44.41
N ASP A 200 0.17 -13.80 44.97
CA ASP A 200 -1.19 -14.35 45.06
C ASP A 200 -1.98 -13.86 43.84
N ILE A 201 -2.42 -14.79 43.00
CA ILE A 201 -3.25 -14.45 41.84
C ILE A 201 -4.70 -14.36 42.32
N VAL A 202 -5.24 -13.15 42.36
CA VAL A 202 -6.65 -12.96 42.64
C VAL A 202 -7.43 -13.40 41.39
N ASN A 203 -8.25 -14.45 41.50
CA ASN A 203 -9.09 -15.02 40.43
C ASN A 203 -10.26 -14.10 40.03
N THR A 204 -10.01 -12.81 39.83
CA THR A 204 -10.93 -11.87 39.19
C THR A 204 -10.33 -11.48 37.85
N ASN A 205 -10.65 -12.24 36.81
CA ASN A 205 -10.30 -11.88 35.45
C ASN A 205 -11.37 -10.97 34.86
N GLU A 206 -10.94 -9.96 34.10
CA GLU A 206 -11.85 -9.06 33.40
C GLU A 206 -11.43 -8.94 31.94
N LEU A 207 -12.38 -9.18 31.02
CA LEU A 207 -12.14 -9.02 29.59
C LEU A 207 -12.20 -7.54 29.20
N ILE A 208 -11.10 -7.04 28.68
CA ILE A 208 -10.99 -5.72 28.06
C ILE A 208 -10.54 -5.85 26.61
N TYR A 209 -10.59 -4.74 25.89
CA TYR A 209 -10.19 -4.64 24.50
C TYR A 209 -9.13 -3.55 24.38
N LEU A 210 -7.89 -3.98 24.20
CA LEU A 210 -6.75 -3.11 24.07
C LEU A 210 -6.71 -2.53 22.65
N HIS A 211 -6.71 -1.20 22.56
CA HIS A 211 -6.54 -0.50 21.30
C HIS A 211 -5.07 -0.51 20.88
N ALA A 212 -4.78 -1.10 19.74
CA ALA A 212 -3.46 -1.14 19.11
C ALA A 212 -3.55 -0.68 17.65
N LYS A 213 -2.41 -0.38 17.03
CA LYS A 213 -2.34 0.08 15.64
C LYS A 213 -1.50 -0.88 14.81
N LEU A 214 -2.02 -1.26 13.66
CA LEU A 214 -1.30 -2.02 12.64
C LEU A 214 -0.81 -1.07 11.55
N TYR A 215 0.46 -1.23 11.20
CA TYR A 215 1.15 -0.50 10.16
C TYR A 215 1.72 -1.45 9.11
N MET A 216 1.60 -1.07 7.85
CA MET A 216 2.35 -1.65 6.73
C MET A 216 3.38 -0.60 6.26
N PRO A 217 4.68 -0.78 6.53
CA PRO A 217 5.72 0.19 6.16
C PRO A 217 5.79 0.40 4.65
N LYS A 218 6.12 1.62 4.19
CA LYS A 218 6.24 1.87 2.74
C LYS A 218 7.31 1.01 2.05
N ASN A 219 8.42 0.76 2.75
CA ASN A 219 9.60 0.09 2.20
C ASN A 219 9.54 -1.45 2.28
N SER A 220 8.41 -2.03 2.70
CA SER A 220 8.24 -3.47 2.73
C SER A 220 6.81 -3.85 2.38
N ASN A 221 6.67 -4.72 1.38
CA ASN A 221 5.37 -5.27 0.99
C ASN A 221 4.90 -6.37 1.95
N ASP A 222 5.83 -7.07 2.61
CA ASP A 222 5.51 -8.25 3.44
C ASP A 222 5.51 -8.02 4.95
N SER A 223 6.10 -6.92 5.42
CA SER A 223 6.20 -6.68 6.85
C SER A 223 4.96 -5.94 7.36
N ILE A 224 4.28 -6.52 8.35
CA ILE A 224 3.37 -5.79 9.23
C ILE A 224 4.09 -5.47 10.54
N ILE A 225 3.72 -4.35 11.16
CA ILE A 225 4.16 -3.94 12.49
C ILE A 225 2.91 -3.60 13.30
N ILE A 226 2.83 -4.05 14.55
CA ILE A 226 1.66 -3.79 15.41
C ILE A 226 2.15 -3.13 16.71
N SER A 227 1.54 -2.02 17.10
CA SER A 227 1.85 -1.35 18.37
C SER A 227 1.44 -2.21 19.56
N ASN A 228 2.07 -2.00 20.71
CA ASN A 228 1.71 -2.75 21.92
C ASN A 228 0.49 -2.19 22.66
N GLY A 229 -0.11 -1.08 22.19
CA GLY A 229 -1.33 -0.46 22.73
C GLY A 229 -1.18 0.37 24.01
N PHE A 230 0.00 0.36 24.64
CA PHE A 230 0.30 1.12 25.86
C PHE A 230 1.32 2.24 25.64
N THR A 231 2.31 1.99 24.77
CA THR A 231 3.44 2.87 24.49
C THR A 231 3.60 3.03 22.98
N ASN A 232 4.58 3.83 22.55
CA ASN A 232 4.91 3.96 21.11
C ASN A 232 5.74 2.77 20.57
N ASP A 233 5.98 1.74 21.39
CA ASP A 233 6.73 0.54 20.97
C ASP A 233 5.84 -0.53 20.31
N TYR A 234 6.48 -1.48 19.65
CA TYR A 234 5.83 -2.56 18.91
C TYR A 234 5.77 -3.88 19.69
N SER A 235 4.74 -4.68 19.38
CA SER A 235 4.53 -6.00 19.93
C SER A 235 4.87 -7.07 18.88
N ILE A 236 5.91 -7.85 19.16
CA ILE A 236 6.28 -9.03 18.36
C ILE A 236 5.17 -10.09 18.48
N LEU A 237 4.63 -10.29 19.68
CA LEU A 237 3.54 -11.24 19.94
C LEU A 237 2.33 -10.97 19.06
N PHE A 238 1.81 -9.74 19.07
CA PHE A 238 0.68 -9.37 18.21
C PHE A 238 1.00 -9.54 16.73
N ARG A 239 2.22 -9.18 16.32
CA ARG A 239 2.66 -9.39 14.93
C ARG A 239 2.58 -10.85 14.53
N GLU A 240 3.02 -11.77 15.38
CA GLU A 240 3.00 -13.21 15.13
C GLU A 240 1.58 -13.77 15.13
N ILE A 241 0.73 -13.35 16.08
CA ILE A 241 -0.69 -13.75 16.13
C ILE A 241 -1.38 -13.39 14.81
N TYR A 242 -1.26 -12.14 14.35
CA TYR A 242 -1.93 -11.72 13.12
C TYR A 242 -1.31 -12.36 11.87
N LYS A 243 0.00 -12.64 11.86
CA LYS A 243 0.66 -13.36 10.78
C LYS A 243 0.32 -14.84 10.71
N ASN A 244 0.00 -15.49 11.82
CA ASN A 244 -0.17 -16.95 11.85
C ASN A 244 -1.65 -17.34 11.91
N GLN A 245 -2.47 -16.59 12.65
CA GLN A 245 -3.89 -16.92 12.90
C GLN A 245 -4.87 -16.05 12.12
N HIS A 246 -4.47 -14.85 11.68
CA HIS A 246 -5.36 -13.87 11.05
C HIS A 246 -4.85 -13.35 9.70
N GLN A 247 -4.17 -14.20 8.93
CA GLN A 247 -3.64 -13.84 7.60
C GLN A 247 -4.71 -13.31 6.65
N ASN A 248 -5.92 -13.88 6.68
CA ASN A 248 -7.04 -13.44 5.84
C ASN A 248 -7.43 -11.97 6.12
N LEU A 249 -7.36 -11.52 7.37
CA LEU A 249 -7.61 -10.12 7.69
C LEU A 249 -6.51 -9.21 7.12
N ILE A 250 -5.27 -9.68 7.15
CA ILE A 250 -4.13 -8.97 6.54
C ILE A 250 -4.29 -8.88 5.02
N SER A 251 -4.75 -9.95 4.35
CA SER A 251 -4.99 -9.92 2.90
C SER A 251 -6.12 -8.96 2.54
N TYR A 252 -7.21 -8.88 3.33
CA TYR A 252 -8.23 -7.84 3.16
C TYR A 252 -7.64 -6.44 3.26
N PHE A 253 -6.82 -6.17 4.27
CA PHE A 253 -6.15 -4.87 4.42
C PHE A 253 -5.20 -4.55 3.26
N ARG A 254 -4.50 -5.55 2.71
CA ARG A 254 -3.67 -5.38 1.51
C ARG A 254 -4.50 -5.11 0.26
N SER A 255 -5.68 -5.71 0.14
CA SER A 255 -6.58 -5.46 -1.00
C SER A 255 -7.04 -4.00 -1.07
N GLU A 256 -7.10 -3.28 0.07
CA GLU A 256 -7.37 -1.85 0.10
C GLU A 256 -6.22 -0.98 -0.43
N LEU A 257 -5.00 -1.54 -0.53
CA LEU A 257 -3.87 -0.86 -1.15
C LEU A 257 -3.93 -0.89 -2.68
N LYS A 258 -4.85 -1.68 -3.26
CA LYS A 258 -5.11 -1.61 -4.69
C LYS A 258 -5.52 -0.19 -5.03
N GLN A 259 -4.81 0.38 -5.99
CA GLN A 259 -5.17 1.68 -6.52
C GLN A 259 -6.21 1.45 -7.61
N ASP A 260 -7.37 2.11 -7.49
CA ASP A 260 -8.34 2.19 -8.58
C ASP A 260 -7.67 2.93 -9.75
N ILE A 261 -7.21 2.15 -10.71
CA ILE A 261 -6.77 2.71 -11.99
C ILE A 261 -8.06 2.89 -12.79
N GLU A 262 -8.49 4.14 -12.97
CA GLU A 262 -9.45 4.46 -14.03
C GLU A 262 -8.91 3.80 -15.30
N LEU A 263 -9.61 2.76 -15.81
CA LEU A 263 -9.30 2.08 -17.07
C LEU A 263 -8.82 3.15 -18.04
N LYS A 264 -7.52 3.12 -18.36
CA LYS A 264 -6.93 4.06 -19.31
C LYS A 264 -7.60 3.78 -20.65
N VAL A 265 -8.67 4.54 -20.93
CA VAL A 265 -8.95 4.95 -22.30
C VAL A 265 -7.73 5.76 -22.71
N ASN A 266 -6.71 5.07 -23.23
CA ASN A 266 -5.44 5.60 -23.74
C ASN A 266 -5.16 7.04 -23.30
N LYS A 267 -4.86 7.27 -22.01
CA LYS A 267 -4.45 8.60 -21.56
C LYS A 267 -3.02 8.80 -22.03
N ILE A 268 -2.90 9.35 -23.23
CA ILE A 268 -1.70 10.01 -23.71
C ILE A 268 -1.18 10.92 -22.60
N ASP A 269 0.12 10.86 -22.33
CA ASP A 269 0.73 11.70 -21.30
C ASP A 269 0.48 13.17 -21.66
N VAL A 270 -0.18 13.88 -20.73
CA VAL A 270 -0.51 15.30 -20.91
C VAL A 270 0.49 16.15 -20.14
N PRO A 271 0.91 17.31 -20.69
CA PRO A 271 2.00 18.12 -20.13
C PRO A 271 1.61 18.95 -18.89
N PHE A 272 0.57 18.55 -18.14
CA PHE A 272 0.04 19.27 -16.98
C PHE A 272 -0.03 18.39 -15.74
N GLU A 273 0.09 18.99 -14.55
CA GLU A 273 -0.18 18.30 -13.28
C GLU A 273 -1.59 17.68 -13.23
N ASN A 274 -1.77 16.64 -12.41
CA ASN A 274 -3.03 15.87 -12.27
C ASN A 274 -4.27 16.75 -11.97
N LYS A 275 -4.10 17.98 -11.49
CA LYS A 275 -5.19 18.96 -11.30
C LYS A 275 -5.98 19.25 -12.58
N ILE A 276 -5.41 19.00 -13.77
CA ILE A 276 -6.10 19.13 -15.06
C ILE A 276 -7.31 18.19 -15.18
N ILE A 277 -7.35 17.09 -14.42
CA ILE A 277 -8.48 16.14 -14.38
C ILE A 277 -9.78 16.82 -13.94
N ASN A 278 -9.70 17.88 -13.13
CA ASN A 278 -10.86 18.67 -12.72
C ASN A 278 -11.52 19.44 -13.89
N PHE A 279 -10.89 19.45 -15.07
CA PHE A 279 -11.36 20.11 -16.29
C PHE A 279 -11.41 19.09 -17.45
N PRO A 280 -12.35 18.13 -17.42
CA PRO A 280 -12.35 16.97 -18.32
C PRO A 280 -12.41 17.34 -19.80
N GLU A 281 -13.16 18.37 -20.16
CA GLU A 281 -13.23 18.87 -21.54
C GLU A 281 -11.92 19.52 -22.00
N VAL A 282 -11.19 20.18 -21.10
CA VAL A 282 -9.86 20.74 -21.41
C VAL A 282 -8.85 19.61 -21.56
N LEU A 283 -8.87 18.63 -20.65
CA LEU A 283 -8.03 17.43 -20.69
C LEU A 283 -8.21 16.66 -22.00
N LYS A 284 -9.46 16.42 -22.43
CA LYS A 284 -9.76 15.73 -23.69
C LYS A 284 -9.11 16.42 -24.90
N ASN A 285 -9.21 17.74 -24.98
CA ASN A 285 -8.60 18.50 -26.08
C ASN A 285 -7.06 18.45 -26.04
N ILE A 286 -6.45 18.48 -24.85
CA ILE A 286 -5.00 18.31 -24.70
C ILE A 286 -4.55 16.92 -25.16
N GLN A 287 -5.29 15.87 -24.79
CA GLN A 287 -5.01 14.50 -25.23
C GLN A 287 -5.11 14.37 -26.75
N GLU A 288 -6.13 14.98 -27.38
CA GLU A 288 -6.24 15.01 -28.83
C GLU A 288 -5.05 15.73 -29.49
N ILE A 289 -4.55 16.83 -28.90
CA ILE A 289 -3.37 17.54 -29.41
C ILE A 289 -2.14 16.64 -29.37
N GLU A 290 -1.83 16.03 -28.22
CA GLU A 290 -0.64 15.19 -28.07
C GLU A 290 -0.71 13.93 -28.95
N ASN A 291 -1.88 13.28 -29.07
CA ASN A 291 -2.07 12.13 -29.99
C ASN A 291 -1.71 12.49 -31.44
N ASN A 292 -2.28 13.60 -31.92
CA ASN A 292 -2.14 13.99 -33.30
C ASN A 292 -0.75 14.55 -33.58
N LYS A 293 -0.08 15.13 -32.58
CA LYS A 293 1.32 15.56 -32.65
C LYS A 293 2.27 14.37 -32.76
N GLU A 294 2.07 13.33 -31.97
CA GLU A 294 2.84 12.08 -32.08
C GLU A 294 2.67 11.46 -33.48
N LYS A 295 1.42 11.33 -33.94
CA LYS A 295 1.12 10.81 -35.29
C LYS A 295 1.67 11.68 -36.42
N LEU A 296 1.70 13.00 -36.25
CA LEU A 296 2.29 13.94 -37.20
C LEU A 296 3.80 13.70 -37.34
N ASN A 297 4.51 13.39 -36.24
CA ASN A 297 5.94 13.12 -36.25
C ASN A 297 6.31 11.80 -36.94
N HIS A 298 5.39 10.82 -36.97
CA HIS A 298 5.62 9.50 -37.56
C HIS A 298 5.09 9.34 -38.99
N THR A 299 4.52 10.39 -39.58
CA THR A 299 3.85 10.30 -40.89
C THR A 299 4.57 11.11 -41.97
N ASN A 300 4.82 10.48 -43.12
CA ASN A 300 5.45 11.12 -44.29
C ASN A 300 4.46 11.47 -45.41
N SER A 301 3.18 11.14 -45.25
CA SER A 301 2.13 11.43 -46.26
C SER A 301 1.64 12.87 -46.16
N LYS A 302 1.66 13.61 -47.27
CA LYS A 302 1.19 15.01 -47.34
C LYS A 302 -0.28 15.15 -46.90
N ALA A 303 -1.15 14.23 -47.30
CA ALA A 303 -2.57 14.25 -46.93
C ALA A 303 -2.77 14.02 -45.43
N SER A 304 -2.04 13.07 -44.85
CA SER A 304 -2.11 12.76 -43.43
C SER A 304 -1.49 13.87 -42.57
N ILE A 305 -0.42 14.51 -43.05
CA ILE A 305 0.17 15.69 -42.41
C ILE A 305 -0.85 16.82 -42.29
N ILE A 306 -1.58 17.13 -43.39
CA ILE A 306 -2.65 18.14 -43.37
C ILE A 306 -3.73 17.72 -42.37
N PHE A 307 -4.21 16.48 -42.45
CA PHE A 307 -5.23 15.96 -41.53
C PHE A 307 -4.86 16.13 -40.05
N TYR A 308 -3.63 15.77 -39.65
CA TYR A 308 -3.21 15.89 -38.25
C TYR A 308 -3.02 17.35 -37.82
N LYS A 309 -2.51 18.22 -38.71
CA LYS A 309 -2.45 19.68 -38.45
C LYS A 309 -3.85 20.25 -38.20
N ASP A 310 -4.84 19.85 -38.98
CA ASP A 310 -6.22 20.31 -38.84
C ASP A 310 -6.82 19.91 -37.48
N LYS A 311 -6.59 18.65 -37.09
CA LYS A 311 -7.04 18.14 -35.79
C LYS A 311 -6.40 18.89 -34.63
N ILE A 312 -5.08 19.09 -34.67
CA ILE A 312 -4.37 19.86 -33.64
C ILE A 312 -4.94 21.27 -33.53
N MET A 313 -5.10 21.99 -34.65
CA MET A 313 -5.58 23.36 -34.65
C MET A 313 -7.02 23.50 -34.13
N LYS A 314 -7.88 22.52 -34.44
CA LYS A 314 -9.23 22.44 -33.89
C LYS A 314 -9.21 22.23 -32.38
N SER A 315 -8.47 21.23 -31.91
CA SER A 315 -8.38 20.90 -30.47
C SER A 315 -7.71 22.03 -29.67
N LEU A 316 -6.78 22.80 -30.27
CA LEU A 316 -6.21 24.01 -29.68
C LEU A 316 -7.27 25.10 -29.43
N TYR A 317 -8.11 25.38 -30.44
CA TYR A 317 -9.19 26.35 -30.29
C TYR A 317 -10.23 25.87 -29.27
N ASP A 318 -10.67 24.62 -29.39
CA ASP A 318 -11.70 24.04 -28.53
C ASP A 318 -11.20 23.94 -27.07
N GLY A 319 -9.92 23.60 -26.85
CA GLY A 319 -9.26 23.61 -25.55
C GLY A 319 -9.24 24.99 -24.90
N LEU A 320 -8.92 26.05 -25.66
CA LEU A 320 -9.02 27.44 -25.19
C LEU A 320 -10.47 27.83 -24.85
N GLU A 321 -11.43 27.47 -25.69
CA GLU A 321 -12.86 27.74 -25.47
C GLU A 321 -13.33 27.15 -24.13
N GLN A 322 -12.99 25.89 -23.85
CA GLN A 322 -13.34 25.23 -22.59
C GLN A 322 -12.59 25.81 -21.38
N THR A 323 -11.34 26.22 -21.56
CA THR A 323 -10.54 26.86 -20.51
C THR A 323 -11.20 28.17 -20.06
N PHE A 324 -11.48 29.06 -21.01
CA PHE A 324 -12.15 30.33 -20.71
C PHE A 324 -13.60 30.15 -20.24
N LYS A 325 -14.32 29.15 -20.76
CA LYS A 325 -15.67 28.80 -20.28
C LYS A 325 -15.67 28.48 -18.80
N ASN A 326 -14.75 27.61 -18.35
CA ASN A 326 -14.63 27.25 -16.93
C ASN A 326 -14.23 28.47 -16.08
N TYR A 327 -13.34 29.30 -16.60
CA TYR A 327 -12.86 30.51 -15.92
C TYR A 327 -13.97 31.54 -15.64
N VAL A 328 -14.99 31.62 -16.51
CA VAL A 328 -16.09 32.58 -16.40
C VAL A 328 -17.44 31.97 -16.03
N LYS A 329 -17.46 30.68 -15.63
CA LYS A 329 -18.68 29.87 -15.45
C LYS A 329 -19.73 30.51 -14.52
N ASN A 330 -19.30 31.30 -13.54
CA ASN A 330 -20.17 31.92 -12.54
C ASN A 330 -20.43 33.43 -12.79
N LEU A 331 -20.11 33.94 -13.98
CA LEU A 331 -20.24 35.36 -14.32
C LEU A 331 -21.48 35.63 -15.18
N ASN A 332 -22.20 36.71 -14.86
CA ASN A 332 -23.44 37.09 -15.54
C ASN A 332 -23.20 37.63 -16.96
N ASP A 333 -24.22 37.52 -17.80
CA ASP A 333 -24.26 38.18 -19.11
C ASP A 333 -24.73 39.63 -18.94
N THR A 334 -24.08 40.56 -19.63
CA THR A 334 -24.53 41.97 -19.72
C THR A 334 -24.50 42.45 -21.16
N GLU A 335 -25.35 43.42 -21.51
CA GLU A 335 -25.37 43.99 -22.87
C GLU A 335 -24.06 44.68 -23.23
N SER A 336 -23.35 45.21 -22.23
CA SER A 336 -22.03 45.82 -22.37
C SER A 336 -20.97 44.87 -22.97
N LEU A 337 -21.15 43.55 -22.86
CA LEU A 337 -20.27 42.55 -23.47
C LEU A 337 -20.31 42.59 -25.02
N LYS A 338 -21.33 43.21 -25.64
CA LYS A 338 -21.41 43.37 -27.11
C LYS A 338 -20.76 44.65 -27.60
N ASN A 339 -20.37 45.56 -26.71
CA ASN A 339 -19.75 46.82 -27.07
C ASN A 339 -18.28 46.60 -27.44
N LYS A 340 -17.99 46.53 -28.75
CA LYS A 340 -16.63 46.29 -29.26
C LYS A 340 -15.63 47.33 -28.76
N ASN A 341 -15.97 48.61 -28.83
CA ASN A 341 -15.06 49.69 -28.41
C ASN A 341 -14.67 49.55 -26.94
N LEU A 342 -15.64 49.20 -26.09
CA LEU A 342 -15.38 48.92 -24.68
C LEU A 342 -14.46 47.70 -24.49
N LEU A 343 -14.68 46.60 -25.22
CA LEU A 343 -13.80 45.43 -25.14
C LEU A 343 -12.37 45.73 -25.61
N TYR A 344 -12.19 46.58 -26.63
CA TYR A 344 -10.88 47.06 -27.07
C TYR A 344 -10.18 47.86 -25.97
N GLU A 345 -10.88 48.81 -25.36
CA GLU A 345 -10.32 49.59 -24.25
C GLU A 345 -9.94 48.70 -23.06
N LEU A 346 -10.79 47.73 -22.73
CA LEU A 346 -10.53 46.78 -21.64
C LEU A 346 -9.35 45.87 -21.95
N ALA A 347 -9.21 45.40 -23.20
CA ALA A 347 -8.06 44.59 -23.61
C ALA A 347 -6.74 45.37 -23.53
N LEU A 348 -6.73 46.63 -23.97
CA LEU A 348 -5.56 47.51 -23.82
C LEU A 348 -5.22 47.77 -22.35
N LYS A 349 -6.25 48.05 -21.52
CA LYS A 349 -6.08 48.24 -20.07
C LYS A 349 -5.59 46.98 -19.36
N ALA A 350 -5.98 45.80 -19.85
CA ALA A 350 -5.49 44.51 -19.38
C ALA A 350 -4.06 44.20 -19.87
N GLY A 351 -3.44 45.05 -20.71
CA GLY A 351 -2.04 44.91 -21.13
C GLY A 351 -1.84 44.20 -22.47
N PHE A 352 -2.90 43.88 -23.23
CA PHE A 352 -2.74 43.32 -24.57
C PHE A 352 -2.29 44.39 -25.56
N ASN A 353 -1.37 44.02 -26.46
CA ASN A 353 -0.92 44.89 -27.53
C ASN A 353 -1.94 44.85 -28.67
N LEU A 354 -2.62 45.97 -28.93
CA LEU A 354 -3.63 46.09 -29.99
C LEU A 354 -3.44 47.41 -30.74
N ASN A 355 -3.54 47.39 -32.08
CA ASN A 355 -3.56 48.62 -32.86
C ASN A 355 -5.01 49.08 -33.12
N ILE A 356 -5.47 50.05 -32.32
CA ILE A 356 -6.82 50.63 -32.33
C ILE A 356 -7.27 51.07 -33.73
N LYS A 357 -6.35 51.48 -34.60
CA LYS A 357 -6.67 52.06 -35.92
C LYS A 357 -6.80 51.04 -37.05
N ILE A 358 -6.29 49.81 -36.89
CA ILE A 358 -6.11 48.85 -37.99
C ILE A 358 -6.83 47.54 -37.72
N ASP A 359 -6.90 47.09 -36.47
CA ASP A 359 -7.32 45.72 -36.19
C ASP A 359 -8.80 45.67 -35.88
N LYS A 360 -9.61 45.09 -36.77
CA LYS A 360 -10.96 44.61 -36.47
C LYS A 360 -10.88 43.11 -36.14
N LEU A 361 -10.50 42.78 -34.91
CA LEU A 361 -10.39 41.39 -34.46
C LEU A 361 -11.79 40.76 -34.39
N PRO A 362 -12.05 39.69 -35.16
CA PRO A 362 -13.29 38.93 -35.08
C PRO A 362 -13.59 38.43 -33.67
N ILE A 363 -12.57 38.27 -32.81
CA ILE A 363 -12.75 37.76 -31.44
C ILE A 363 -13.63 38.67 -30.56
N PHE A 364 -13.79 39.95 -30.92
CA PHE A 364 -14.67 40.89 -30.22
C PHE A 364 -16.10 40.96 -30.80
N ASN A 365 -16.42 40.16 -31.81
CA ASN A 365 -17.78 40.06 -32.35
C ASN A 365 -18.64 39.12 -31.49
N VAL A 366 -18.93 39.55 -30.25
CA VAL A 366 -19.67 38.74 -29.28
C VAL A 366 -21.10 38.49 -29.75
N SER A 367 -21.43 37.22 -30.00
CA SER A 367 -22.78 36.77 -30.35
C SER A 367 -23.62 36.47 -29.10
N LYS A 368 -24.90 36.12 -29.27
CA LYS A 368 -25.74 35.63 -28.15
C LYS A 368 -25.34 34.22 -27.70
N GLN A 369 -24.70 33.44 -28.57
CA GLN A 369 -24.31 32.05 -28.28
C GLN A 369 -23.09 32.02 -27.35
N ASP A 370 -23.05 31.00 -26.50
CA ASP A 370 -21.89 30.73 -25.63
C ASP A 370 -20.74 30.18 -26.46
N ASN A 371 -19.73 31.03 -26.68
CA ASN A 371 -18.55 30.71 -27.47
C ASN A 371 -17.31 31.43 -26.88
N LEU A 372 -16.13 31.12 -27.39
CA LEU A 372 -14.87 31.71 -26.91
C LEU A 372 -14.88 33.26 -26.95
N GLN A 373 -15.52 33.89 -27.95
CA GLN A 373 -15.64 35.35 -28.03
C GLN A 373 -16.36 35.92 -26.79
N LYS A 374 -17.48 35.30 -26.41
CA LYS A 374 -18.25 35.69 -25.22
C LYS A 374 -17.47 35.43 -23.92
N PHE A 375 -16.74 34.32 -23.83
CA PHE A 375 -15.94 34.02 -22.64
C PHE A 375 -14.76 34.97 -22.48
N ILE A 376 -14.07 35.34 -23.56
CA ILE A 376 -13.01 36.36 -23.55
C ILE A 376 -13.59 37.73 -23.14
N ALA A 377 -14.74 38.11 -23.69
CA ALA A 377 -15.40 39.37 -23.33
C ALA A 377 -15.76 39.42 -21.83
N LYS A 378 -16.31 38.34 -21.27
CA LYS A 378 -16.55 38.23 -19.82
C LYS A 378 -15.27 38.33 -19.02
N SER A 379 -14.23 37.67 -19.49
CA SER A 379 -12.93 37.65 -18.82
C SER A 379 -12.37 39.08 -18.75
N LEU A 380 -12.36 39.82 -19.86
CA LEU A 380 -11.92 41.21 -19.92
C LEU A 380 -12.77 42.16 -19.07
N PHE A 381 -14.08 41.90 -18.98
CA PHE A 381 -15.00 42.78 -18.25
C PHE A 381 -14.93 42.57 -16.73
N TYR A 382 -14.89 41.32 -16.27
CA TYR A 382 -15.00 40.98 -14.84
C TYR A 382 -13.67 40.61 -14.17
N LYS A 383 -12.69 40.13 -14.94
CA LYS A 383 -11.44 39.55 -14.44
C LYS A 383 -10.20 40.19 -15.09
N LYS A 384 -10.29 41.47 -15.45
CA LYS A 384 -9.24 42.20 -16.18
C LYS A 384 -7.85 42.09 -15.51
N ASP A 385 -7.82 42.21 -14.17
CA ASP A 385 -6.57 42.24 -13.40
C ASP A 385 -5.94 40.84 -13.32
N GLU A 386 -6.76 39.79 -13.35
CA GLU A 386 -6.28 38.40 -13.38
C GLU A 386 -5.75 38.01 -14.77
N ILE A 387 -6.28 38.59 -15.84
CA ILE A 387 -5.81 38.36 -17.23
C ILE A 387 -4.57 39.17 -17.55
N TYR A 388 -4.28 40.21 -16.78
CA TYR A 388 -3.07 41.02 -16.92
C TYR A 388 -1.80 40.15 -16.93
N GLU A 389 -1.73 39.11 -16.10
CA GLU A 389 -0.60 38.16 -16.09
C GLU A 389 -0.45 37.42 -17.43
N VAL A 390 -1.57 37.07 -18.07
CA VAL A 390 -1.59 36.44 -19.39
C VAL A 390 -1.10 37.42 -20.45
N ALA A 391 -1.60 38.66 -20.41
CA ALA A 391 -1.22 39.70 -21.36
C ALA A 391 0.26 40.12 -21.24
N MET A 392 0.81 40.14 -20.01
CA MET A 392 2.22 40.41 -19.77
C MET A 392 3.14 39.36 -20.40
N LYS A 393 2.77 38.08 -20.37
CA LYS A 393 3.56 37.01 -21.01
C LYS A 393 3.30 36.88 -22.50
N TYR A 394 2.06 37.14 -22.94
CA TYR A 394 1.65 37.02 -24.35
C TYR A 394 0.80 38.22 -24.78
N PRO A 395 1.43 39.38 -25.02
CA PRO A 395 0.71 40.61 -25.35
C PRO A 395 -0.07 40.51 -26.67
N ASN A 396 0.35 39.63 -27.57
CA ASN A 396 -0.29 39.40 -28.87
C ASN A 396 -1.27 38.19 -28.88
N LEU A 397 -1.65 37.66 -27.70
CA LEU A 397 -2.51 36.47 -27.61
C LEU A 397 -3.82 36.63 -28.37
N LEU A 398 -4.45 37.80 -28.34
CA LEU A 398 -5.72 38.04 -29.02
C LEU A 398 -5.63 37.91 -30.54
N TYR A 399 -4.48 38.22 -31.16
CA TYR A 399 -4.23 37.92 -32.57
C TYR A 399 -4.08 36.42 -32.81
N THR A 400 -3.39 35.72 -31.91
CA THR A 400 -3.23 34.25 -31.99
C THR A 400 -4.59 33.56 -31.94
N ILE A 401 -5.46 33.97 -31.02
CA ILE A 401 -6.83 33.45 -30.92
C ILE A 401 -7.65 33.82 -32.15
N SER A 402 -7.49 35.04 -32.68
CA SER A 402 -8.15 35.49 -33.91
C SER A 402 -7.74 34.69 -35.14
N ASN A 403 -6.46 34.32 -35.25
CA ASN A 403 -5.95 33.47 -36.31
C ASN A 403 -6.50 32.04 -36.18
N LEU A 404 -6.50 31.46 -34.97
CA LEU A 404 -7.12 30.16 -34.70
C LEU A 404 -8.63 30.16 -35.03
N PHE A 405 -9.33 31.23 -34.70
CA PHE A 405 -10.74 31.42 -35.05
C PHE A 405 -10.96 31.42 -36.57
N SER A 406 -10.09 32.11 -37.30
CA SER A 406 -10.16 32.23 -38.76
C SER A 406 -9.83 30.92 -39.47
N ILE A 407 -9.02 30.05 -38.84
CA ILE A 407 -8.70 28.70 -39.32
C ILE A 407 -9.81 27.70 -38.98
N ARG A 408 -10.41 27.78 -37.78
CA ARG A 408 -11.47 26.87 -37.32
C ARG A 408 -12.79 27.04 -38.07
N ASN A 409 -13.18 28.27 -38.42
CA ASN A 409 -14.49 28.54 -39.03
C ASN A 409 -14.67 27.91 -40.42
N PRO A 410 -13.70 27.98 -41.36
CA PRO A 410 -13.75 27.23 -42.61
C PRO A 410 -13.82 25.72 -42.38
N LEU A 411 -12.99 25.16 -41.49
CA LEU A 411 -12.96 23.72 -41.16
C LEU A 411 -14.29 23.17 -40.62
N LYS A 412 -15.15 24.02 -40.05
CA LYS A 412 -16.47 23.61 -39.52
C LYS A 412 -17.60 23.64 -40.57
N HIS A 413 -17.43 24.38 -41.66
CA HIS A 413 -18.54 24.72 -42.58
C HIS A 413 -18.25 24.51 -44.07
N SER A 414 -16.99 24.34 -44.48
CA SER A 414 -16.61 24.08 -45.88
C SER A 414 -15.30 23.29 -45.90
N GLY A 415 -15.31 22.07 -46.42
CA GLY A 415 -14.14 21.20 -46.56
C GLY A 415 -13.11 21.71 -47.57
N HIS A 416 -12.60 22.92 -47.38
CA HIS A 416 -11.51 23.48 -48.17
C HIS A 416 -10.18 23.17 -47.48
N GLU A 417 -9.58 22.07 -47.92
CA GLU A 417 -8.28 21.52 -47.50
C GLU A 417 -7.09 22.46 -47.82
N GLU A 418 -7.29 23.56 -48.58
CA GLU A 418 -6.19 24.39 -49.11
C GLU A 418 -5.59 25.42 -48.14
N THR A 419 -6.21 25.70 -46.99
CA THR A 419 -5.70 26.75 -46.07
C THR A 419 -4.55 26.29 -45.17
N LEU A 420 -4.39 24.99 -44.94
CA LEU A 420 -3.42 24.43 -43.98
C LEU A 420 -2.16 23.85 -44.63
N THR A 421 -2.13 23.74 -45.97
CA THR A 421 -0.95 23.36 -46.76
C THR A 421 0.26 24.27 -46.54
N ASN A 422 0.04 25.53 -46.15
CA ASN A 422 1.09 26.56 -46.04
C ASN A 422 1.48 26.92 -44.59
N ILE A 423 0.88 26.31 -43.57
CA ILE A 423 1.27 26.57 -42.16
C ILE A 423 2.46 25.67 -41.80
N GLU A 424 3.58 26.29 -41.45
CA GLU A 424 4.77 25.59 -40.97
C GLU A 424 4.52 24.89 -39.63
N ILE A 425 5.14 23.72 -39.43
CA ILE A 425 5.03 22.96 -38.18
C ILE A 425 5.53 23.79 -36.98
N SER A 426 6.57 24.58 -37.18
CA SER A 426 7.11 25.55 -36.21
C SER A 426 6.04 26.51 -35.67
N THR A 427 5.11 26.95 -36.53
CA THR A 427 4.01 27.84 -36.15
C THR A 427 2.99 27.12 -35.27
N ILE A 428 2.68 25.86 -35.59
CA ILE A 428 1.76 25.03 -34.79
C ILE A 428 2.35 24.74 -33.42
N GLU A 429 3.65 24.40 -33.36
CA GLU A 429 4.34 24.20 -32.08
C GLU A 429 4.35 25.45 -31.21
N ASN A 430 4.52 26.63 -31.81
CA ASN A 430 4.42 27.91 -31.12
C ASN A 430 3.01 28.15 -30.57
N TYR A 431 1.96 27.79 -31.32
CA TYR A 431 0.59 27.86 -30.82
C TYR A 431 0.32 26.88 -29.68
N ILE A 432 0.81 25.64 -29.76
CA ILE A 432 0.71 24.66 -28.66
C ILE A 432 1.35 25.23 -27.40
N LYS A 433 2.61 25.69 -27.48
CA LYS A 433 3.33 26.27 -26.33
C LYS A 433 2.59 27.45 -25.72
N THR A 434 2.13 28.38 -26.56
CA THR A 434 1.40 29.57 -26.13
C THR A 434 0.10 29.19 -25.44
N ILE A 435 -0.67 28.25 -26.01
CA ILE A 435 -1.96 27.83 -25.45
C ILE A 435 -1.78 27.08 -24.16
N TYR A 436 -0.79 26.20 -24.05
CA TYR A 436 -0.55 25.47 -22.82
C TYR A 436 -0.21 26.38 -21.65
N LEU A 437 0.60 27.40 -21.91
CA LEU A 437 0.92 28.39 -20.89
C LEU A 437 -0.32 29.22 -20.52
N VAL A 438 -1.18 29.57 -21.48
CA VAL A 438 -2.46 30.24 -21.20
C VAL A 438 -3.38 29.37 -20.34
N ILE A 439 -3.50 28.07 -20.63
CA ILE A 439 -4.24 27.10 -19.81
C ILE A 439 -3.66 27.07 -18.40
N SER A 440 -2.33 27.01 -18.28
CA SER A 440 -1.61 26.99 -17.02
C SER A 440 -1.93 28.21 -16.15
N LEU A 441 -1.87 29.41 -16.73
CA LEU A 441 -2.14 30.66 -16.03
C LEU A 441 -3.61 30.79 -15.61
N ILE A 442 -4.53 30.55 -16.54
CA ILE A 442 -5.96 30.78 -16.33
C ILE A 442 -6.54 29.77 -15.33
N LEU A 443 -6.17 28.49 -15.45
CA LEU A 443 -6.64 27.45 -14.54
C LEU A 443 -5.76 27.29 -13.30
N ARG A 444 -4.63 28.01 -13.23
CA ARG A 444 -3.62 27.91 -12.16
C ARG A 444 -3.10 26.49 -11.96
N ILE A 445 -2.88 25.77 -13.06
CA ILE A 445 -2.33 24.41 -13.09
C ILE A 445 -0.92 24.51 -13.64
N LYS A 446 0.08 23.96 -12.95
CA LYS A 446 1.45 23.98 -13.47
C LYS A 446 1.61 22.96 -14.61
N GLU A 447 2.37 23.34 -15.62
CA GLU A 447 2.93 22.37 -16.56
C GLU A 447 3.89 21.44 -15.80
N LYS A 448 3.94 20.16 -16.19
CA LYS A 448 4.90 19.22 -15.59
C LYS A 448 6.31 19.75 -15.88
N SER A 449 7.08 20.08 -14.84
CA SER A 449 8.52 20.32 -15.03
C SER A 449 9.14 19.05 -15.58
N ASN A 450 10.01 19.14 -16.60
CA ASN A 450 10.83 18.03 -17.12
C ASN A 450 11.76 17.47 -16.04
N ILE A 451 11.18 16.80 -15.05
CA ILE A 451 11.83 15.92 -14.11
C ILE A 451 11.24 14.57 -14.49
N ASN A 452 12.07 13.73 -15.11
CA ASN A 452 11.81 12.33 -15.40
C ASN A 452 11.61 11.55 -14.09
N ASN A 453 10.49 11.80 -13.41
CA ASN A 453 9.86 10.83 -12.53
C ASN A 453 8.60 10.39 -13.25
N ILE A 454 8.80 9.58 -14.29
CA ILE A 454 7.79 8.62 -14.69
C ILE A 454 7.67 7.70 -13.46
N GLU A 455 6.71 7.94 -12.58
CA GLU A 455 6.14 6.84 -11.83
C GLU A 455 5.54 5.93 -12.91
N ASN A 456 6.27 4.87 -13.24
CA ASN A 456 5.82 3.88 -14.21
C ASN A 456 4.49 3.34 -13.69
N ASN A 457 3.39 3.66 -14.38
CA ASN A 457 2.10 3.06 -14.06
C ASN A 457 2.14 1.53 -14.20
N ASP A 458 3.10 0.99 -14.97
CA ASP A 458 3.42 -0.43 -15.02
C ASP A 458 3.76 -0.98 -13.63
N ASP A 459 4.41 -0.21 -12.77
CA ASP A 459 4.68 -0.62 -11.39
C ASP A 459 3.40 -0.73 -10.56
N ILE A 460 2.38 0.10 -10.82
CA ILE A 460 1.08 0.04 -10.11
C ILE A 460 0.26 -1.14 -10.62
N TYR A 461 0.19 -1.36 -11.93
CA TYR A 461 -0.49 -2.53 -12.50
C TYR A 461 0.16 -3.85 -12.05
N PHE A 462 1.49 -3.89 -12.02
CA PHE A 462 2.25 -5.04 -11.53
C PHE A 462 2.07 -5.23 -10.02
N GLN A 463 2.01 -4.15 -9.24
CA GLN A 463 1.69 -4.21 -7.81
C GLN A 463 0.26 -4.72 -7.56
N ASN A 464 -0.75 -4.25 -8.31
CA ASN A 464 -2.12 -4.75 -8.21
C ASN A 464 -2.19 -6.25 -8.55
N SER A 465 -1.50 -6.66 -9.62
CA SER A 465 -1.42 -8.05 -10.07
C SER A 465 -0.72 -8.97 -9.06
N TYR A 466 0.29 -8.43 -8.35
CA TYR A 466 0.95 -9.11 -7.24
C TYR A 466 0.02 -9.26 -6.03
N ILE A 467 -0.74 -8.20 -5.68
CA ILE A 467 -1.75 -8.27 -4.61
C ILE A 467 -2.83 -9.31 -4.95
N ASP A 468 -3.28 -9.37 -6.21
CA ASP A 468 -4.20 -10.41 -6.68
C ASP A 468 -3.65 -11.82 -6.47
N LEU A 469 -2.37 -12.01 -6.79
CA LEU A 469 -1.71 -13.30 -6.65
C LEU A 469 -1.60 -13.73 -5.18
N GLU A 470 -1.26 -12.80 -4.29
CA GLU A 470 -1.21 -13.04 -2.84
C GLU A 470 -2.56 -13.49 -2.28
N VAL A 471 -3.66 -12.90 -2.75
CA VAL A 471 -5.01 -13.28 -2.32
C VAL A 471 -5.36 -14.69 -2.80
N GLU A 472 -4.93 -15.08 -3.99
CA GLU A 472 -5.31 -16.36 -4.61
C GLU A 472 -4.48 -17.55 -4.14
N LEU A 473 -3.16 -17.39 -3.99
CA LEU A 473 -2.25 -18.46 -3.62
C LEU A 473 -1.79 -18.41 -2.15
N SER A 474 -2.09 -17.34 -1.42
CA SER A 474 -1.53 -17.04 -0.08
C SER A 474 -0.02 -16.75 -0.09
N ILE A 475 0.42 -15.95 0.89
CA ILE A 475 1.82 -15.50 1.01
C ILE A 475 2.78 -16.66 1.30
N ASP A 476 2.33 -17.69 2.01
CA ASP A 476 3.20 -18.77 2.45
C ASP A 476 3.60 -19.67 1.26
N ILE A 477 2.65 -20.02 0.40
CA ILE A 477 2.94 -20.75 -0.86
C ILE A 477 3.80 -19.89 -1.80
N LEU A 478 3.56 -18.58 -1.86
CA LEU A 478 4.36 -17.70 -2.73
C LEU A 478 5.83 -17.67 -2.34
N LYS A 479 6.17 -17.73 -1.05
CA LYS A 479 7.56 -17.75 -0.58
C LYS A 479 8.29 -19.04 -0.94
N GLU A 480 7.58 -20.15 -1.04
CA GLU A 480 8.15 -21.44 -1.42
C GLU A 480 8.36 -21.55 -2.94
N LEU A 481 7.61 -20.78 -3.72
CA LEU A 481 7.75 -20.77 -5.18
C LEU A 481 9.06 -20.09 -5.64
N PRO A 482 9.73 -20.63 -6.66
CA PRO A 482 10.86 -19.95 -7.31
C PRO A 482 10.45 -18.58 -7.87
N GLN A 483 11.37 -17.60 -7.83
CA GLN A 483 11.09 -16.24 -8.28
C GLN A 483 10.61 -16.19 -9.74
N GLU A 484 11.13 -17.04 -10.64
CA GLU A 484 10.64 -17.08 -12.02
C GLU A 484 9.17 -17.49 -12.08
N VAL A 485 8.75 -18.46 -11.27
CA VAL A 485 7.35 -18.89 -11.20
C VAL A 485 6.49 -17.78 -10.65
N GLN A 486 6.89 -17.15 -9.54
CA GLN A 486 6.17 -16.00 -8.97
C GLN A 486 5.94 -14.92 -10.04
N ASN A 487 6.99 -14.52 -10.76
CA ASN A 487 6.90 -13.50 -11.80
C ASN A 487 5.92 -13.91 -12.91
N ASN A 488 5.99 -15.15 -13.40
CA ASN A 488 5.08 -15.65 -14.44
C ASN A 488 3.61 -15.57 -13.98
N LEU A 489 3.32 -15.91 -12.72
CA LEU A 489 1.97 -15.87 -12.17
C LEU A 489 1.46 -14.43 -11.99
N VAL A 490 2.35 -13.48 -11.60
CA VAL A 490 2.02 -12.05 -11.59
C VAL A 490 1.68 -11.56 -13.01
N TYR A 491 2.47 -11.96 -14.01
CA TYR A 491 2.19 -11.61 -15.40
C TYR A 491 0.84 -12.14 -15.87
N ILE A 492 0.46 -13.36 -15.48
CA ILE A 492 -0.87 -13.91 -15.81
C ILE A 492 -1.99 -13.01 -15.26
N ASN A 493 -1.87 -12.54 -14.01
CA ASN A 493 -2.82 -11.60 -13.42
C ASN A 493 -2.83 -10.27 -14.17
N TYR A 494 -1.66 -9.73 -14.50
CA TYR A 494 -1.53 -8.50 -15.27
C TYR A 494 -2.25 -8.58 -16.62
N TYR A 495 -2.00 -9.63 -17.41
CA TYR A 495 -2.63 -9.80 -18.72
C TYR A 495 -4.15 -10.03 -18.65
N LEU A 496 -4.66 -10.68 -17.59
CA LEU A 496 -6.08 -10.99 -17.44
C LEU A 496 -6.92 -9.88 -16.82
N ASN A 497 -6.34 -9.12 -15.90
CA ASN A 497 -7.07 -8.18 -15.06
C ASN A 497 -6.84 -6.72 -15.50
N GLU A 498 -5.65 -6.40 -16.00
CA GLU A 498 -5.25 -5.00 -16.24
C GLU A 498 -5.33 -4.59 -17.72
N LEU A 499 -5.29 -5.54 -18.66
CA LEU A 499 -5.41 -5.26 -20.09
C LEU A 499 -6.83 -5.47 -20.62
N ASN A 500 -7.24 -4.63 -21.58
CA ASN A 500 -8.49 -4.84 -22.31
C ASN A 500 -8.37 -6.06 -23.22
N PHE A 501 -9.19 -7.08 -22.95
CA PHE A 501 -9.20 -8.36 -23.66
C PHE A 501 -9.49 -8.22 -25.15
N GLU A 502 -10.46 -7.39 -25.54
CA GLU A 502 -10.87 -7.25 -26.95
C GLU A 502 -9.79 -6.55 -27.79
N GLU A 503 -9.12 -5.56 -27.20
CA GLU A 503 -8.07 -4.80 -27.91
C GLU A 503 -6.75 -5.57 -28.01
N ASN A 504 -6.46 -6.47 -27.05
CA ASN A 504 -5.15 -7.14 -26.92
C ASN A 504 -5.24 -8.67 -26.96
N LYS A 505 -6.34 -9.22 -27.50
CA LYS A 505 -6.69 -10.65 -27.45
C LYS A 505 -5.55 -11.59 -27.81
N TYR A 506 -4.86 -11.30 -28.92
CA TYR A 506 -3.72 -12.09 -29.39
C TYR A 506 -2.60 -12.18 -28.35
N ILE A 507 -2.19 -11.04 -27.80
CA ILE A 507 -1.08 -10.93 -26.86
C ILE A 507 -1.47 -11.61 -25.54
N ILE A 508 -2.69 -11.36 -25.06
CA ILE A 508 -3.19 -11.92 -23.79
C ILE A 508 -3.22 -13.46 -23.85
N VAL A 509 -3.84 -14.04 -24.88
CA VAL A 509 -3.93 -15.50 -25.04
C VAL A 509 -2.52 -16.11 -25.10
N LYS A 510 -1.66 -15.55 -25.96
CA LYS A 510 -0.30 -16.05 -26.17
C LYS A 510 0.53 -16.01 -24.89
N GLU A 511 0.54 -14.87 -24.19
CA GLU A 511 1.35 -14.70 -23.00
C GLU A 511 0.86 -15.58 -21.85
N ILE A 512 -0.46 -15.67 -21.60
CA ILE A 512 -0.99 -16.52 -20.51
C ILE A 512 -0.57 -17.98 -20.70
N ILE A 513 -0.73 -18.54 -21.90
CA ILE A 513 -0.35 -19.94 -22.19
C ILE A 513 1.16 -20.13 -22.01
N ASN A 514 1.98 -19.17 -22.46
CA ASN A 514 3.43 -19.22 -22.31
C ASN A 514 3.87 -19.16 -20.85
N GLN A 515 3.28 -18.25 -20.06
CA GLN A 515 3.58 -18.11 -18.64
C GLN A 515 3.15 -19.34 -17.83
N LEU A 516 1.98 -19.91 -18.13
CA LEU A 516 1.52 -21.15 -17.50
C LEU A 516 2.44 -22.33 -17.81
N TYR A 517 2.79 -22.52 -19.09
CA TYR A 517 3.73 -23.57 -19.47
C TYR A 517 5.09 -23.39 -18.79
N SER A 518 5.63 -22.17 -18.82
CA SER A 518 6.93 -21.86 -18.20
C SER A 518 6.93 -22.16 -16.71
N SER A 519 5.84 -21.80 -16.03
CA SER A 519 5.64 -22.07 -14.59
C SER A 519 5.64 -23.58 -14.30
N PHE A 520 4.84 -24.36 -15.04
CA PHE A 520 4.81 -25.81 -14.86
C PHE A 520 6.13 -26.48 -15.25
N GLU A 521 6.81 -26.01 -16.30
CA GLU A 521 8.11 -26.57 -16.71
C GLU A 521 9.14 -26.42 -15.58
N TYR A 522 9.16 -25.26 -14.94
CA TYR A 522 10.07 -24.99 -13.82
C TYR A 522 9.71 -25.81 -12.58
N ILE A 523 8.43 -25.86 -12.22
CA ILE A 523 7.94 -26.66 -11.07
C ILE A 523 8.28 -28.14 -11.28
N PHE A 524 7.93 -28.72 -12.43
CA PHE A 524 8.18 -30.14 -12.68
C PHE A 524 9.65 -30.45 -12.83
N LYS A 525 10.47 -29.54 -13.36
CA LYS A 525 11.93 -29.72 -13.34
C LYS A 525 12.45 -29.93 -11.92
N ASN A 526 12.03 -29.10 -10.98
CA ASN A 526 12.46 -29.19 -9.58
C ASN A 526 11.96 -30.48 -8.91
N ILE A 527 10.67 -30.81 -9.10
CA ILE A 527 10.09 -32.04 -8.53
C ILE A 527 10.77 -33.29 -9.13
N VAL A 528 10.97 -33.34 -10.44
CA VAL A 528 11.62 -34.47 -11.13
C VAL A 528 13.06 -34.64 -10.68
N ALA A 529 13.80 -33.54 -10.46
CA ALA A 529 15.15 -33.60 -9.93
C ALA A 529 15.22 -34.31 -8.56
N ILE A 530 14.24 -34.07 -7.69
CA ILE A 530 14.11 -34.75 -6.39
C ILE A 530 13.72 -36.23 -6.60
N LEU A 531 12.70 -36.50 -7.40
CA LEU A 531 12.20 -37.87 -7.63
C LEU A 531 13.23 -38.80 -8.28
N CYS A 532 14.08 -38.28 -9.17
CA CYS A 532 15.09 -39.06 -9.88
C CYS A 532 16.35 -39.34 -9.04
N ALA A 533 16.56 -38.65 -7.91
CA ALA A 533 17.75 -38.83 -7.08
C ALA A 533 17.78 -40.23 -6.43
N ASP A 534 16.63 -40.76 -6.02
CA ASP A 534 16.52 -41.98 -5.21
C ASP A 534 15.80 -43.16 -5.91
N ARG A 535 15.43 -43.02 -7.20
CA ARG A 535 14.56 -43.99 -7.89
C ARG A 535 15.17 -44.61 -9.15
N ARG A 536 14.58 -45.73 -9.57
CA ARG A 536 14.99 -46.48 -10.77
C ARG A 536 14.89 -45.61 -12.02
N LYS A 537 15.99 -45.49 -12.76
CA LYS A 537 16.02 -44.81 -14.07
C LYS A 537 15.07 -45.50 -15.05
N ILE A 538 14.23 -44.69 -15.69
CA ILE A 538 13.47 -45.06 -16.89
C ILE A 538 14.46 -45.43 -17.99
N THR A 539 14.27 -46.60 -18.59
CA THR A 539 15.17 -47.16 -19.61
C THR A 539 14.63 -47.01 -21.02
N CYS A 540 13.31 -46.95 -21.19
CA CYS A 540 12.68 -46.67 -22.48
C CYS A 540 11.38 -45.87 -22.31
N LYS A 541 11.02 -45.07 -23.31
CA LYS A 541 9.73 -44.34 -23.37
C LYS A 541 8.53 -45.29 -23.31
N ASP A 542 8.64 -46.48 -23.89
CA ASP A 542 7.56 -47.48 -23.91
C ASP A 542 7.20 -47.94 -22.49
N GLU A 543 8.17 -47.96 -21.55
CA GLU A 543 7.90 -48.28 -20.13
C GLU A 543 6.97 -47.24 -19.48
N ILE A 544 7.07 -45.97 -19.89
CA ILE A 544 6.19 -44.89 -19.41
C ILE A 544 4.78 -45.08 -19.98
N ILE A 545 4.69 -45.36 -21.29
CA ILE A 545 3.41 -45.54 -21.98
C ILE A 545 2.68 -46.77 -21.46
N GLU A 546 3.38 -47.89 -21.25
CA GLU A 546 2.81 -49.11 -20.66
C GLU A 546 2.28 -48.88 -19.25
N LYS A 547 3.00 -48.09 -18.43
CA LYS A 547 2.59 -47.80 -17.05
C LYS A 547 1.36 -46.88 -16.99
N ILE A 548 1.29 -45.86 -17.83
CA ILE A 548 0.21 -44.85 -17.79
C ILE A 548 -1.01 -45.29 -18.62
N GLY A 549 -0.81 -46.11 -19.65
CA GLY A 549 -1.80 -46.48 -20.64
C GLY A 549 -1.92 -45.44 -21.75
N GLU A 550 -1.76 -45.88 -23.00
CA GLU A 550 -1.76 -45.02 -24.20
C GLU A 550 -3.05 -44.19 -24.35
N ASN A 551 -4.19 -44.75 -23.95
CA ASN A 551 -5.50 -44.08 -24.00
C ASN A 551 -5.61 -42.85 -23.08
N ASN A 552 -4.73 -42.73 -22.08
CA ASN A 552 -4.71 -41.61 -21.14
C ASN A 552 -3.78 -40.47 -21.61
N LEU A 553 -3.05 -40.67 -22.71
CA LEU A 553 -2.05 -39.73 -23.23
C LEU A 553 -2.50 -39.15 -24.58
N ASN A 554 -2.46 -37.82 -24.69
CA ASN A 554 -2.71 -37.18 -25.98
C ASN A 554 -1.51 -37.29 -26.95
N ILE A 555 -1.75 -36.99 -28.22
CA ILE A 555 -0.73 -36.99 -29.28
C ILE A 555 0.48 -36.12 -28.91
N SER A 556 0.28 -35.02 -28.18
CA SER A 556 1.37 -34.13 -27.78
C SER A 556 2.36 -34.80 -26.84
N LEU A 557 1.89 -35.53 -25.83
CA LEU A 557 2.75 -36.32 -24.93
C LEU A 557 3.33 -37.55 -25.63
N LEU A 558 2.55 -38.23 -26.47
CA LEU A 558 3.03 -39.35 -27.29
C LEU A 558 4.11 -38.92 -28.30
N SER A 559 4.16 -37.65 -28.70
CA SER A 559 5.18 -37.14 -29.63
C SER A 559 6.49 -36.67 -28.98
N VAL A 560 6.62 -36.73 -27.64
CA VAL A 560 7.84 -36.28 -26.94
C VAL A 560 9.03 -37.15 -27.34
N ASN A 561 10.15 -36.52 -27.72
CA ASN A 561 11.37 -37.22 -28.13
C ASN A 561 11.98 -37.95 -26.91
N PRO A 562 12.32 -39.25 -27.01
CA PRO A 562 13.00 -40.00 -25.95
C PRO A 562 14.25 -39.30 -25.39
N ILE A 563 15.00 -38.58 -26.23
CA ILE A 563 16.18 -37.82 -25.80
C ILE A 563 15.81 -36.77 -24.74
N ASN A 564 14.68 -36.07 -24.92
CA ASN A 564 14.23 -35.07 -23.95
C ASN A 564 13.81 -35.70 -22.61
N ILE A 565 13.31 -36.95 -22.63
CA ILE A 565 12.98 -37.70 -21.41
C ILE A 565 14.28 -38.03 -20.66
N GLU A 566 15.31 -38.49 -21.37
CA GLU A 566 16.63 -38.72 -20.75
C GLU A 566 17.25 -37.44 -20.19
N GLU A 567 17.14 -36.32 -20.92
CA GLU A 567 17.62 -35.02 -20.46
C GLU A 567 16.88 -34.57 -19.19
N ALA A 568 15.55 -34.75 -19.13
CA ALA A 568 14.74 -34.46 -17.95
C ALA A 568 15.21 -35.26 -16.72
N GLN A 569 15.50 -36.56 -16.90
CA GLN A 569 16.03 -37.41 -15.82
C GLN A 569 17.43 -37.03 -15.36
N LYS A 570 18.26 -36.49 -16.26
CA LYS A 570 19.61 -36.01 -15.97
C LYS A 570 19.62 -34.59 -15.37
N ASN A 571 18.45 -34.01 -15.08
CA ASN A 571 18.27 -32.62 -14.65
C ASN A 571 18.87 -31.61 -15.65
N GLN A 572 18.82 -31.94 -16.94
CA GLN A 572 19.23 -31.08 -18.05
C GLN A 572 17.98 -30.42 -18.67
N LYS A 573 18.20 -29.42 -19.53
CA LYS A 573 17.11 -28.60 -20.09
C LYS A 573 16.22 -29.41 -21.05
N ALA A 574 15.11 -29.93 -20.54
CA ALA A 574 14.06 -30.59 -21.31
C ALA A 574 12.77 -29.74 -21.40
N SER A 575 11.78 -30.22 -22.15
CA SER A 575 10.46 -29.58 -22.27
C SER A 575 9.51 -29.97 -21.14
N LEU A 576 8.48 -29.16 -20.86
CA LEU A 576 7.39 -29.51 -19.92
C LEU A 576 6.84 -30.92 -20.17
N GLY A 577 6.60 -31.29 -21.43
CA GLY A 577 6.07 -32.62 -21.77
C GLY A 577 6.99 -33.76 -21.34
N ALA A 578 8.31 -33.56 -21.40
CA ALA A 578 9.28 -34.55 -20.93
C ALA A 578 9.32 -34.63 -19.40
N TYR A 579 9.40 -33.49 -18.70
CA TYR A 579 9.35 -33.49 -17.23
C TYR A 579 8.04 -34.07 -16.70
N PHE A 580 6.92 -33.74 -17.33
CA PHE A 580 5.62 -34.25 -16.93
C PHE A 580 5.53 -35.77 -17.12
N LEU A 581 6.02 -36.34 -18.23
CA LEU A 581 6.05 -37.80 -18.41
C LEU A 581 6.89 -38.50 -17.35
N VAL A 582 8.05 -37.93 -16.98
CA VAL A 582 8.90 -38.48 -15.91
C VAL A 582 8.18 -38.39 -14.56
N TYR A 583 7.51 -37.28 -14.28
CA TYR A 583 6.68 -37.10 -13.08
C TYR A 583 5.55 -38.14 -13.01
N LEU A 584 4.78 -38.32 -14.10
CA LEU A 584 3.72 -39.32 -14.20
C LEU A 584 4.23 -40.74 -13.95
N TYR A 585 5.43 -41.07 -14.47
CA TYR A 585 6.03 -42.38 -14.26
C TYR A 585 6.32 -42.70 -12.80
N TYR A 586 6.69 -41.70 -11.98
CA TYR A 586 7.05 -41.94 -10.58
C TYR A 586 5.88 -41.87 -9.60
N LEU A 587 4.73 -41.36 -10.01
CA LEU A 587 3.55 -41.36 -9.17
C LEU A 587 2.69 -42.61 -9.38
N GLU A 588 2.04 -43.04 -8.30
CA GLU A 588 1.23 -44.26 -8.29
C GLU A 588 -0.23 -43.96 -8.70
N ASP A 589 -0.77 -42.81 -8.30
CA ASP A 589 -2.10 -42.32 -8.70
C ASP A 589 -2.04 -40.81 -8.98
N ILE A 590 -2.42 -40.39 -10.18
CA ILE A 590 -2.60 -38.98 -10.53
C ILE A 590 -4.01 -38.79 -11.03
N ASP A 591 -4.65 -37.75 -10.51
CA ASP A 591 -5.98 -37.33 -10.93
C ASP A 591 -6.01 -37.04 -12.45
N ALA A 592 -6.97 -37.65 -13.14
CA ALA A 592 -7.21 -37.45 -14.56
C ALA A 592 -7.45 -35.97 -14.90
N GLU A 593 -7.98 -35.16 -13.98
CA GLU A 593 -8.14 -33.71 -14.17
C GLU A 593 -6.79 -32.99 -14.32
N VAL A 594 -5.76 -33.41 -13.58
CA VAL A 594 -4.40 -32.86 -13.65
C VAL A 594 -3.74 -33.20 -14.98
N ILE A 595 -3.89 -34.46 -15.41
CA ILE A 595 -3.39 -34.92 -16.71
C ILE A 595 -4.05 -34.13 -17.84
N ASN A 596 -5.38 -33.97 -17.80
CA ASN A 596 -6.13 -33.23 -18.79
C ASN A 596 -5.74 -31.74 -18.85
N LEU A 597 -5.51 -31.10 -17.71
CA LEU A 597 -5.10 -29.70 -17.65
C LEU A 597 -3.74 -29.47 -18.31
N LEU A 598 -2.73 -30.27 -17.96
CA LEU A 598 -1.39 -30.13 -18.53
C LEU A 598 -1.34 -30.52 -20.00
N GLN A 599 -2.12 -31.51 -20.41
CA GLN A 599 -2.31 -31.86 -21.81
C GLN A 599 -2.92 -30.71 -22.62
N LYS A 600 -3.89 -29.97 -22.08
CA LYS A 600 -4.46 -28.77 -22.73
C LYS A 600 -3.39 -27.68 -22.92
N ILE A 601 -2.64 -27.35 -21.88
CA ILE A 601 -1.56 -26.34 -21.95
C ILE A 601 -0.49 -26.75 -22.98
N LEU A 602 -0.15 -28.05 -23.04
CA LEU A 602 0.81 -28.59 -24.01
C LEU A 602 0.32 -28.51 -25.45
N VAL A 603 -0.96 -28.79 -25.69
CA VAL A 603 -1.58 -28.66 -27.02
C VAL A 603 -1.57 -27.19 -27.44
N GLU A 604 -2.08 -26.30 -26.59
CA GLU A 604 -2.20 -24.87 -26.89
C GLU A 604 -0.85 -24.20 -27.16
N ARG A 605 0.23 -24.57 -26.45
CA ARG A 605 1.57 -24.04 -26.74
C ARG A 605 2.18 -24.58 -28.03
N LYS A 606 1.88 -25.81 -28.45
CA LYS A 606 2.45 -26.40 -29.69
C LYS A 606 2.18 -25.50 -30.90
N HIS A 607 1.09 -24.75 -30.86
CA HIS A 607 0.81 -23.61 -31.72
C HIS A 607 1.63 -22.39 -31.28
N SER A 608 2.96 -22.47 -31.39
CA SER A 608 3.94 -21.46 -30.96
C SER A 608 3.62 -20.02 -31.42
N ASN A 609 2.78 -19.90 -32.46
CA ASN A 609 1.86 -18.79 -32.69
C ASN A 609 0.46 -19.38 -32.87
N PRO A 610 -0.50 -19.16 -31.95
CA PRO A 610 -1.85 -19.68 -32.13
C PRO A 610 -2.42 -19.11 -33.43
N SER A 611 -3.09 -19.95 -34.21
CA SER A 611 -3.68 -19.49 -35.47
C SER A 611 -4.74 -18.41 -35.16
N ILE A 612 -4.95 -17.48 -36.10
CA ILE A 612 -5.92 -16.38 -35.90
C ILE A 612 -7.30 -16.96 -35.55
N GLU A 613 -7.68 -18.09 -36.14
CA GLU A 613 -8.94 -18.80 -35.88
C GLU A 613 -9.03 -19.37 -34.44
N GLU A 614 -7.96 -19.97 -33.91
CA GLU A 614 -7.91 -20.48 -32.53
C GLU A 614 -8.01 -19.33 -31.50
N ILE A 615 -7.39 -18.19 -31.79
CA ILE A 615 -7.43 -16.99 -30.94
C ILE A 615 -8.83 -16.36 -30.96
N GLU A 616 -9.47 -16.29 -32.13
CA GLU A 616 -10.83 -15.75 -32.25
C GLU A 616 -11.84 -16.58 -31.45
N GLN A 617 -11.66 -17.90 -31.36
CA GLN A 617 -12.54 -18.80 -30.60
C GLN A 617 -12.27 -18.80 -29.09
N THR A 618 -11.09 -18.34 -28.65
CA THR A 618 -10.73 -18.32 -27.22
C THR A 618 -11.46 -17.18 -26.50
N SER A 619 -12.18 -17.49 -25.41
CA SER A 619 -12.90 -16.50 -24.60
C SER A 619 -12.13 -16.09 -23.34
N LEU A 620 -12.42 -14.90 -22.80
CA LEU A 620 -11.86 -14.45 -21.53
C LEU A 620 -12.25 -15.37 -20.36
N GLU A 621 -13.48 -15.89 -20.37
CA GLU A 621 -13.96 -16.85 -19.36
C GLU A 621 -13.16 -18.15 -19.39
N TYR A 622 -12.81 -18.64 -20.59
CA TYR A 622 -11.97 -19.82 -20.74
C TYR A 622 -10.60 -19.62 -20.09
N LEU A 623 -9.93 -18.50 -20.38
CA LEU A 623 -8.60 -18.20 -19.81
C LEU A 623 -8.65 -18.02 -18.29
N ARG A 624 -9.71 -17.39 -17.76
CA ARG A 624 -9.92 -17.28 -16.30
C ARG A 624 -10.10 -18.65 -15.66
N LYS A 625 -10.85 -19.54 -16.29
CA LYS A 625 -11.00 -20.93 -15.83
C LYS A 625 -9.66 -21.66 -15.86
N LEU A 626 -8.92 -21.56 -16.96
CA LEU A 626 -7.61 -22.17 -17.11
C LEU A 626 -6.62 -21.69 -16.04
N LYS A 627 -6.61 -20.38 -15.74
CA LYS A 627 -5.85 -19.79 -14.63
C LYS A 627 -6.24 -20.43 -13.28
N ILE A 628 -7.53 -20.42 -12.94
CA ILE A 628 -8.02 -20.94 -11.65
C ILE A 628 -7.61 -22.42 -11.47
N ASP A 629 -7.83 -23.24 -12.50
CA ASP A 629 -7.50 -24.66 -12.47
C ASP A 629 -5.97 -24.86 -12.33
N SER A 630 -5.18 -24.02 -13.01
CA SER A 630 -3.71 -24.05 -12.91
C SER A 630 -3.20 -23.64 -11.53
N PHE A 631 -3.74 -22.57 -10.95
CA PHE A 631 -3.29 -22.08 -9.64
C PHE A 631 -3.65 -23.08 -8.53
N LYS A 632 -4.81 -23.72 -8.62
CA LYS A 632 -5.17 -24.84 -7.74
C LYS A 632 -4.17 -25.99 -7.84
N LEU A 633 -3.76 -26.36 -9.05
CA LEU A 633 -2.76 -27.42 -9.23
C LEU A 633 -1.40 -27.01 -8.65
N ILE A 634 -0.94 -25.78 -8.88
CA ILE A 634 0.32 -25.27 -8.31
C ILE A 634 0.28 -25.38 -6.77
N LYS A 635 -0.83 -24.96 -6.15
CA LYS A 635 -1.04 -25.09 -4.71
C LYS A 635 -0.92 -26.55 -4.24
N ILE A 636 -1.61 -27.48 -4.89
CA ILE A 636 -1.54 -28.91 -4.57
C ILE A 636 -0.11 -29.45 -4.73
N LEU A 637 0.61 -29.04 -5.77
CA LEU A 637 1.97 -29.50 -6.02
C LEU A 637 2.95 -29.03 -4.95
N MET A 638 2.80 -27.80 -4.45
CA MET A 638 3.65 -27.26 -3.38
C MET A 638 3.31 -27.90 -2.03
N GLU A 639 2.02 -28.10 -1.72
CA GLU A 639 1.59 -28.72 -0.46
C GLU A 639 1.97 -30.21 -0.32
N ASN A 640 2.22 -30.93 -1.43
CA ASN A 640 2.47 -32.37 -1.42
C ASN A 640 3.91 -32.80 -1.77
N ASN A 641 4.77 -31.91 -2.31
CA ASN A 641 6.09 -32.30 -2.87
C ASN A 641 7.29 -31.46 -2.38
N LEU A 642 7.13 -30.70 -1.29
CA LEU A 642 8.25 -30.03 -0.59
C LEU A 642 8.33 -30.46 0.88
#